data_AF-A0A6G0UHQ5-F1
#
_entry.id   AF-A0A6G0UHQ5-F1
#
_cell.length_a   1.000
_cell.length_b   1.000
_cell.length_c   1.000
_cell.angle_alpha   90.00
_cell.angle_beta   90.00
_cell.angle_gamma   90.00
#
_symmetry.space_group_name_H-M   'P 1'
#
loop_
_entity.id
_entity.type
_entity.pdbx_description
1 polymer ?
#
loop_
_entity_poly.entity_id
_entity_poly.type
_entity_poly.pdbx_seq_one_letter_code
_entity_poly.pdbx_strand_id
1 'polypeptide(L)'
;MPGKEVKENVLTNQNCDVLVVGAGISGLVSAREILKADPGLKVLIIEGKNRVGGRTHTVELKCAGGETEKWDIGGQWVGKTQTHIIDLIKELDLETYDQYSEGTKWIQIGNSKHREYDSRFPIIDKTGNTDTGADAIRITGGTQQISQKLCGIIGWDKIHLNQALLKLNFLDENDDDTLVEAIIQSTLDETKISKITAKRVILAIPPAECSKIRFQSPLPFDKKQFFDGCYQGNFIKFVATYETPFWREDGFSGEIFSMGFTNNPRETHPLYSVLDATTATGKSALVGFCNNETWSDSTPKARKEAVLKDLARFLGDKALKPIDYVDKDWGQEIFTGGCPTGIIPAGNMAGLARAREPWKTIHFAGTEMATVWIGYMSGGVQSGLRASHEVLLKLGNKNVNWDYLNTDWNFAGKMVDYFEIFNDTKIAIFHQRIDNKTLCEKIARVRSEKNDDDPFVVLNLTILIDKYFQWKRELPRVKPFYAVKCNDDPLILRTLGALGCGFDCASKNEINKILKLNIVGPEKIIYANPCKTRGFVAHADQVGIRRMTFDNVEELLKVKQFHSNPEMILRIAVDDPTATIQMGMKFGCDPVSVAPNLLQKALELQIKVVGISFHVGTGCKEPFTFETAIKHSRDLFDFGIQLGHHMKVLDIGGGFPGFDTDHISLTKIANVVNCALEKYFPVEGNYEIIAEPGRFFAAAPMSVVTNIISSVKVPASRITRKKSDANKDGFMYYVNEGTYGYFNCKFYEHYCPPGEPLFPNPLKDGKLFHCTVWGPTCDGLDQMEESSMKRNLEVGEWLYYPNMGAYTLSTATTFNGFKNPKIYYFIDEKSL
;
A
#
# COMPACT_ATOMS: atom_id res chain seq x y z
N MET A 1 -17.40 36.35 -13.91
CA MET A 1 -17.92 35.58 -15.08
C MET A 1 -18.88 36.48 -15.85
N PRO A 2 -18.80 36.61 -17.18
CA PRO A 2 -19.90 37.21 -17.94
C PRO A 2 -20.72 36.12 -18.66
N GLY A 3 -21.99 35.97 -18.28
CA GLY A 3 -23.06 35.88 -19.28
C GLY A 3 -23.60 34.53 -19.77
N LYS A 4 -23.43 33.41 -19.07
CA LYS A 4 -24.30 32.23 -19.31
C LYS A 4 -25.14 31.97 -18.08
N GLU A 5 -26.42 32.34 -18.17
CA GLU A 5 -27.45 32.09 -17.16
C GLU A 5 -27.44 30.60 -16.76
N VAL A 6 -26.94 30.31 -15.57
CA VAL A 6 -27.31 29.07 -14.88
C VAL A 6 -28.80 29.17 -14.68
N LYS A 7 -29.59 28.21 -15.18
CA LYS A 7 -31.04 28.22 -14.99
C LYS A 7 -31.33 28.24 -13.48
N GLU A 8 -31.70 29.39 -12.94
CA GLU A 8 -32.31 29.57 -11.61
C GLU A 8 -33.74 29.00 -11.57
N ASN A 9 -34.00 27.96 -12.36
CA ASN A 9 -35.30 27.33 -12.47
C ASN A 9 -35.31 26.08 -11.61
N VAL A 10 -36.43 25.92 -10.91
CA VAL A 10 -36.81 24.71 -10.19
C VAL A 10 -36.67 23.53 -11.14
N LEU A 11 -35.95 22.51 -10.69
CA LEU A 11 -35.71 21.32 -11.48
C LEU A 11 -37.06 20.68 -11.85
N THR A 12 -37.33 20.44 -13.13
CA THR A 12 -38.58 19.77 -13.52
C THR A 12 -38.46 18.27 -13.32
N ASN A 13 -39.58 17.59 -13.07
CA ASN A 13 -39.59 16.12 -13.01
C ASN A 13 -39.07 15.53 -14.32
N GLN A 14 -38.09 14.64 -14.24
CA GLN A 14 -37.49 14.01 -15.41
C GLN A 14 -36.76 12.71 -15.04
N ASN A 15 -36.51 11.89 -16.06
CA ASN A 15 -35.69 10.68 -15.92
C ASN A 15 -34.26 10.96 -16.39
N CYS A 16 -33.28 10.26 -15.82
CA CYS A 16 -31.89 10.28 -16.24
C CYS A 16 -31.28 8.88 -16.11
N ASP A 17 -30.16 8.62 -16.79
CA ASP A 17 -29.42 7.39 -16.58
C ASP A 17 -28.62 7.49 -15.26
N VAL A 18 -27.98 8.63 -15.03
CA VAL A 18 -27.15 8.86 -13.85
C VAL A 18 -27.49 10.21 -13.20
N LEU A 19 -27.83 10.18 -11.91
CA LEU A 19 -27.93 11.37 -11.07
C LEU A 19 -26.67 11.50 -10.21
N VAL A 20 -25.96 12.61 -10.32
CA VAL A 20 -24.81 12.94 -9.47
C VAL A 20 -25.22 14.02 -8.47
N VAL A 21 -25.03 13.73 -7.18
CA VAL A 21 -25.35 14.63 -6.08
C VAL A 21 -24.07 15.24 -5.54
N GLY A 22 -23.92 16.55 -5.70
CA GLY A 22 -22.73 17.34 -5.33
C GLY A 22 -21.91 17.74 -6.55
N ALA A 23 -21.74 19.05 -6.77
CA ALA A 23 -20.91 19.61 -7.84
C ALA A 23 -19.51 20.01 -7.34
N GLY A 24 -18.93 19.18 -6.48
CA GLY A 24 -17.51 19.22 -6.11
C GLY A 24 -16.63 18.49 -7.13
N ILE A 25 -15.31 18.44 -6.89
CA ILE A 25 -14.35 17.75 -7.76
C ILE A 25 -14.77 16.30 -8.01
N SER A 26 -15.15 15.55 -6.96
CA SER A 26 -15.55 14.14 -7.10
C SER A 26 -16.74 13.95 -8.04
N GLY A 27 -17.84 14.68 -7.83
CA GLY A 27 -19.04 14.56 -8.65
C GLY A 27 -18.83 15.02 -10.09
N LEU A 28 -18.11 16.12 -10.28
CA LEU A 28 -17.80 16.63 -11.63
C LEU A 28 -16.85 15.71 -12.39
N VAL A 29 -15.85 15.13 -11.73
CA VAL A 29 -14.98 14.12 -12.33
C VAL A 29 -15.78 12.87 -12.72
N SER A 30 -16.67 12.38 -11.84
CA SER A 30 -17.53 11.23 -12.17
C SER A 30 -18.40 11.50 -13.40
N ALA A 31 -19.08 12.65 -13.44
CA ALA A 31 -19.96 13.00 -14.55
C ALA A 31 -19.18 13.16 -15.87
N ARG A 32 -18.02 13.84 -15.84
CA ARG A 32 -17.15 13.97 -17.00
C ARG A 32 -16.72 12.60 -17.52
N GLU A 33 -16.28 11.72 -16.64
CA GLU A 33 -15.75 10.41 -17.03
C GLU A 33 -16.84 9.51 -17.63
N ILE A 34 -18.05 9.53 -17.06
CA ILE A 34 -19.21 8.82 -17.63
C ILE A 34 -19.53 9.34 -19.03
N LEU A 35 -19.61 10.66 -19.22
CA LEU A 35 -19.93 11.27 -20.51
C LEU A 35 -18.79 11.09 -21.54
N LYS A 36 -17.54 11.02 -21.09
CA LYS A 36 -16.39 10.70 -21.94
C LYS A 36 -16.46 9.25 -22.44
N ALA A 37 -16.86 8.31 -21.58
CA ALA A 37 -17.02 6.90 -21.93
C ALA A 37 -18.25 6.64 -22.80
N ASP A 38 -19.34 7.39 -22.57
CA ASP A 38 -20.59 7.30 -23.30
C ASP A 38 -21.34 8.65 -23.34
N PRO A 39 -21.19 9.42 -24.42
CA PRO A 39 -21.88 10.69 -24.60
C PRO A 39 -23.41 10.56 -24.71
N GLY A 40 -23.93 9.34 -24.94
CA GLY A 40 -25.36 9.07 -25.07
C GLY A 40 -26.10 8.96 -23.74
N LEU A 41 -25.38 8.80 -22.63
CA LEU A 41 -25.98 8.72 -21.30
C LEU A 41 -26.52 10.08 -20.85
N LYS A 42 -27.76 10.08 -20.36
CA LYS A 42 -28.38 11.26 -19.76
C LYS A 42 -27.89 11.41 -18.32
N VAL A 43 -26.89 12.26 -18.12
CA VAL A 43 -26.31 12.59 -16.81
C VAL A 43 -26.86 13.91 -16.28
N LEU A 44 -27.31 13.93 -15.03
CA LEU A 44 -27.79 15.12 -14.32
C LEU A 44 -26.96 15.36 -13.05
N ILE A 45 -26.54 16.60 -12.80
CA ILE A 45 -25.79 16.98 -11.60
C ILE A 45 -26.62 17.97 -10.79
N ILE A 46 -26.79 17.71 -9.50
CA ILE A 46 -27.45 18.63 -8.57
C ILE A 46 -26.50 19.08 -7.46
N GLU A 47 -26.65 20.32 -7.01
CA GLU A 47 -25.85 20.92 -5.96
C GLU A 47 -26.75 21.79 -5.09
N GLY A 48 -26.73 21.57 -3.76
CA GLY A 48 -27.55 22.34 -2.82
C GLY A 48 -27.13 23.80 -2.71
N LYS A 49 -25.86 24.10 -3.01
CA LYS A 49 -25.31 25.46 -3.00
C LYS A 49 -25.64 26.22 -4.29
N ASN A 50 -25.52 27.54 -4.22
CA ASN A 50 -25.59 28.44 -5.38
C ASN A 50 -24.28 28.48 -6.20
N ARG A 51 -23.33 27.56 -5.95
CA ARG A 51 -22.02 27.51 -6.61
C ARG A 51 -21.51 26.08 -6.71
N VAL A 52 -20.68 25.84 -7.73
CA VAL A 52 -19.86 24.63 -7.85
C VAL A 52 -18.57 24.74 -7.04
N GLY A 53 -17.87 23.63 -6.86
CA GLY A 53 -16.53 23.59 -6.26
C GLY A 53 -16.44 22.77 -4.98
N GLY A 54 -17.56 22.40 -4.36
CA GLY A 54 -17.51 21.69 -3.08
C GLY A 54 -16.79 22.53 -2.02
N ARG A 55 -15.64 22.03 -1.57
CA ARG A 55 -14.70 22.69 -0.62
C ARG A 55 -13.63 23.55 -1.29
N THR A 56 -13.58 23.60 -2.61
CA THR A 56 -12.84 24.66 -3.34
C THR A 56 -13.72 25.91 -3.40
N HIS A 57 -13.12 27.06 -3.11
CA HIS A 57 -13.80 28.35 -3.19
C HIS A 57 -12.75 29.43 -3.37
N THR A 58 -12.84 30.14 -4.48
CA THR A 58 -11.95 31.23 -4.86
C THR A 58 -12.74 32.54 -4.85
N VAL A 59 -12.18 33.59 -4.25
CA VAL A 59 -12.80 34.91 -4.10
C VAL A 59 -11.93 35.99 -4.73
N GLU A 60 -12.55 37.08 -5.16
CA GLU A 60 -11.87 38.26 -5.70
C GLU A 60 -11.62 39.28 -4.58
N LEU A 61 -10.39 39.76 -4.44
CA LEU A 61 -9.98 40.72 -3.41
C LEU A 61 -9.18 41.86 -4.03
N LYS A 62 -9.30 43.06 -3.44
CA LYS A 62 -8.47 44.20 -3.82
C LYS A 62 -7.02 43.97 -3.39
N CYS A 63 -6.08 44.40 -4.22
CA CYS A 63 -4.66 44.24 -3.98
C CYS A 63 -3.85 45.49 -4.39
N ALA A 64 -2.53 45.41 -4.23
CA ALA A 64 -1.60 46.50 -4.50
C ALA A 64 -1.82 47.13 -5.89
N GLY A 65 -1.74 48.46 -5.95
CA GLY A 65 -2.02 49.23 -7.17
C GLY A 65 -3.50 49.47 -7.49
N GLY A 66 -4.43 49.10 -6.58
CA GLY A 66 -5.87 49.29 -6.78
C GLY A 66 -6.52 48.25 -7.70
N GLU A 67 -5.81 47.17 -8.00
CA GLU A 67 -6.28 46.06 -8.82
C GLU A 67 -7.11 45.06 -7.99
N THR A 68 -7.71 44.08 -8.67
CA THR A 68 -8.43 42.95 -8.06
C THR A 68 -7.87 41.64 -8.62
N GLU A 69 -7.53 40.69 -7.75
CA GLU A 69 -7.08 39.35 -8.13
C GLU A 69 -7.79 38.27 -7.29
N LYS A 70 -7.50 37.00 -7.54
CA LYS A 70 -8.21 35.84 -6.99
C LYS A 70 -7.39 35.08 -5.95
N TRP A 71 -8.00 34.75 -4.83
CA TRP A 71 -7.42 33.91 -3.77
C TRP A 71 -8.35 32.80 -3.30
N ASP A 72 -7.77 31.67 -2.87
CA ASP A 72 -8.54 30.52 -2.38
C ASP A 72 -8.89 30.66 -0.90
N ILE A 73 -10.19 30.87 -0.62
CA ILE A 73 -10.76 30.77 0.73
C ILE A 73 -11.22 29.34 1.08
N GLY A 74 -11.08 28.41 0.12
CA GLY A 74 -11.26 26.95 0.29
C GLY A 74 -9.96 26.16 0.15
N GLY A 75 -10.03 24.95 -0.39
CA GLY A 75 -8.84 24.14 -0.70
C GLY A 75 -7.88 24.89 -1.63
N GLN A 76 -6.57 24.85 -1.35
CA GLN A 76 -5.58 25.72 -2.00
C GLN A 76 -4.31 25.00 -2.46
N TRP A 77 -3.88 23.97 -1.74
CA TRP A 77 -2.60 23.32 -1.94
C TRP A 77 -2.73 21.95 -2.58
N VAL A 78 -1.77 21.61 -3.44
CA VAL A 78 -1.61 20.29 -4.08
C VAL A 78 -0.20 19.77 -3.77
N GLY A 79 -0.10 18.58 -3.17
CA GLY A 79 1.18 17.93 -2.95
C GLY A 79 1.78 17.37 -4.24
N LYS A 80 3.11 17.40 -4.39
CA LYS A 80 3.81 16.95 -5.61
C LYS A 80 3.69 15.45 -5.86
N THR A 81 3.38 14.64 -4.83
CA THR A 81 3.13 13.20 -4.99
C THR A 81 1.66 12.86 -5.29
N GLN A 82 0.78 13.87 -5.38
CA GLN A 82 -0.65 13.67 -5.64
C GLN A 82 -0.95 13.55 -7.13
N THR A 83 -0.66 12.39 -7.72
CA THR A 83 -0.72 12.17 -9.18
C THR A 83 -2.08 12.47 -9.81
N HIS A 84 -3.18 11.98 -9.24
CA HIS A 84 -4.52 12.14 -9.84
C HIS A 84 -4.93 13.60 -10.06
N ILE A 85 -4.67 14.47 -9.08
CA ILE A 85 -4.98 15.90 -9.23
C ILE A 85 -3.98 16.60 -10.14
N ILE A 86 -2.70 16.22 -10.13
CA ILE A 86 -1.68 16.76 -11.02
C ILE A 86 -2.04 16.46 -12.49
N ASP A 87 -2.46 15.23 -12.78
CA ASP A 87 -2.87 14.84 -14.12
C ASP A 87 -4.13 15.60 -14.56
N LEU A 88 -5.10 15.77 -13.65
CA LEU A 88 -6.29 16.58 -13.92
C LEU A 88 -5.93 18.07 -14.18
N ILE A 89 -4.99 18.64 -13.43
CA ILE A 89 -4.52 20.02 -13.63
C ILE A 89 -3.92 20.18 -15.03
N LYS A 90 -3.09 19.22 -15.47
CA LYS A 90 -2.50 19.20 -16.81
C LYS A 90 -3.57 19.04 -17.90
N GLU A 91 -4.50 18.10 -17.72
CA GLU A 91 -5.62 17.88 -18.65
C GLU A 91 -6.49 19.14 -18.84
N LEU A 92 -6.67 19.91 -17.76
CA LEU A 92 -7.46 21.14 -17.78
C LEU A 92 -6.65 22.38 -18.20
N ASP A 93 -5.38 22.22 -18.55
CA ASP A 93 -4.49 23.32 -18.95
C ASP A 93 -4.52 24.46 -17.91
N LEU A 94 -4.18 24.11 -16.67
CA LEU A 94 -4.12 25.03 -15.53
C LEU A 94 -2.68 25.26 -15.13
N GLU A 95 -2.28 26.54 -15.11
CA GLU A 95 -0.95 26.95 -14.68
C GLU A 95 -0.77 26.79 -13.17
N THR A 96 0.42 26.39 -12.75
CA THR A 96 0.80 26.22 -11.35
C THR A 96 2.08 26.95 -11.00
N TYR A 97 2.27 27.22 -9.72
CA TYR A 97 3.49 27.81 -9.15
C TYR A 97 3.74 27.23 -7.76
N ASP A 98 5.00 27.25 -7.33
CA ASP A 98 5.40 26.69 -6.03
C ASP A 98 4.91 27.55 -4.85
N GLN A 99 4.58 26.90 -3.73
CA GLN A 99 4.32 27.57 -2.47
C GLN A 99 5.63 28.18 -1.92
N TYR A 100 5.62 29.49 -1.67
CA TYR A 100 6.74 30.16 -1.03
C TYR A 100 6.88 29.71 0.43
N SER A 101 8.10 29.35 0.83
CA SER A 101 8.41 28.88 2.19
C SER A 101 9.78 29.30 2.72
N GLU A 102 10.49 30.19 2.02
CA GLU A 102 11.84 30.65 2.40
C GLU A 102 11.79 31.76 3.46
N GLY A 103 12.76 31.76 4.37
CA GLY A 103 12.90 32.74 5.45
C GLY A 103 12.46 32.21 6.82
N THR A 104 12.61 33.06 7.83
CA THR A 104 12.33 32.70 9.24
C THR A 104 10.84 32.41 9.45
N LYS A 105 10.53 31.42 10.28
CA LYS A 105 9.17 30.93 10.55
C LYS A 105 8.84 31.10 12.03
N TRP A 106 7.55 31.25 12.35
CA TRP A 106 7.09 31.43 13.72
C TRP A 106 6.36 30.21 14.26
N ILE A 107 6.67 29.84 15.50
CA ILE A 107 5.97 28.77 16.20
C ILE A 107 5.56 29.17 17.62
N GLN A 108 4.32 28.86 17.99
CA GLN A 108 3.79 29.00 19.34
C GLN A 108 3.10 27.70 19.77
N ILE A 109 3.81 26.90 20.56
CA ILE A 109 3.29 25.66 21.17
C ILE A 109 3.38 25.79 22.70
N GLY A 110 2.27 25.54 23.38
CA GLY A 110 2.22 25.49 24.84
C GLY A 110 1.89 26.83 25.49
N ASN A 111 2.88 27.61 25.93
CA ASN A 111 2.59 28.87 26.62
C ASN A 111 2.39 30.04 25.64
N SER A 112 2.22 31.26 26.17
CA SER A 112 1.99 32.49 25.40
C SER A 112 3.20 32.98 24.57
N LYS A 113 4.37 32.35 24.71
CA LYS A 113 5.60 32.77 24.02
C LYS A 113 5.75 32.06 22.68
N HIS A 114 5.98 32.84 21.62
CA HIS A 114 6.37 32.32 20.31
C HIS A 114 7.90 32.24 20.18
N ARG A 115 8.39 31.46 19.20
CA ARG A 115 9.80 31.29 18.88
C ARG A 115 10.00 31.25 17.37
N GLU A 116 11.18 31.64 16.93
CA GLU A 116 11.61 31.55 15.54
C GLU A 116 12.22 30.17 15.25
N TYR A 117 12.10 29.71 14.00
CA TYR A 117 12.85 28.58 13.45
C TYR A 117 13.13 28.77 11.96
N ASP A 118 14.19 28.11 11.48
CA ASP A 118 14.66 28.19 10.07
C ASP A 118 14.75 26.80 9.41
N SER A 119 14.36 25.75 10.13
CA SER A 119 14.27 24.40 9.55
C SER A 119 13.03 24.23 8.68
N ARG A 120 13.13 23.34 7.69
CA ARG A 120 11.98 22.85 6.88
C ARG A 120 10.90 22.08 7.68
N PHE A 121 11.06 21.93 9.00
CA PHE A 121 10.14 21.23 9.91
C PHE A 121 9.85 22.12 11.14
N PRO A 122 8.61 22.18 11.66
CA PRO A 122 8.04 21.02 12.38
C PRO A 122 6.53 20.70 12.17
N ILE A 123 6.18 19.43 12.50
CA ILE A 123 4.85 18.80 12.73
C ILE A 123 4.11 18.36 11.45
N ILE A 124 4.23 17.09 11.03
CA ILE A 124 3.39 15.94 11.45
C ILE A 124 1.90 16.30 11.47
N ASP A 125 1.26 16.29 10.29
CA ASP A 125 -0.15 15.90 10.25
C ASP A 125 -0.27 14.57 11.00
N LYS A 126 -1.27 14.43 11.89
CA LYS A 126 -1.54 13.20 12.66
C LYS A 126 -1.74 11.97 11.75
N THR A 127 -1.80 12.16 10.43
CA THR A 127 -1.87 11.12 9.39
C THR A 127 -0.50 10.57 8.93
N GLY A 128 0.63 11.14 9.35
CA GLY A 128 1.96 10.59 9.01
C GLY A 128 2.42 10.83 7.56
N ASN A 129 1.81 11.74 6.81
CA ASN A 129 2.27 12.09 5.47
C ASN A 129 3.42 13.13 5.48
N THR A 130 4.43 12.90 4.65
CA THR A 130 5.68 13.67 4.53
C THR A 130 5.59 14.85 3.54
N ASP A 131 4.48 15.00 2.83
CA ASP A 131 4.19 16.17 1.97
C ASP A 131 3.79 17.38 2.84
N THR A 132 4.78 17.97 3.49
CA THR A 132 4.63 19.24 4.22
C THR A 132 4.34 20.37 3.23
N GLY A 133 3.61 21.41 3.66
CA GLY A 133 3.26 22.56 2.81
C GLY A 133 4.44 23.29 2.14
N ALA A 134 5.68 22.98 2.52
CA ALA A 134 6.90 23.50 1.89
C ALA A 134 7.16 22.95 0.48
N ASP A 135 6.66 21.75 0.12
CA ASP A 135 6.82 21.14 -1.21
C ASP A 135 5.52 21.15 -2.04
N ALA A 136 4.53 21.94 -1.63
CA ALA A 136 3.23 22.05 -2.30
C ALA A 136 3.25 23.03 -3.48
N ILE A 137 2.37 22.78 -4.45
CA ILE A 137 2.07 23.70 -5.56
C ILE A 137 0.69 24.35 -5.38
N ARG A 138 0.52 25.53 -5.98
CA ARG A 138 -0.73 26.29 -6.08
C ARG A 138 -1.12 26.48 -7.54
N ILE A 139 -2.41 26.72 -7.78
CA ILE A 139 -2.95 26.98 -9.13
C ILE A 139 -3.12 28.48 -9.33
N THR A 140 -2.59 29.01 -10.44
CA THR A 140 -2.76 30.42 -10.83
C THR A 140 -4.24 30.73 -11.02
N GLY A 141 -4.76 31.74 -10.31
CA GLY A 141 -6.17 32.13 -10.35
C GLY A 141 -7.12 31.31 -9.45
N GLY A 142 -6.59 30.35 -8.68
CA GLY A 142 -7.31 29.59 -7.64
C GLY A 142 -7.84 28.22 -8.08
N THR A 143 -8.06 27.34 -7.09
CA THR A 143 -8.42 25.92 -7.32
C THR A 143 -9.85 25.71 -7.79
N GLN A 144 -10.78 26.64 -7.52
CA GLN A 144 -12.18 26.50 -7.94
C GLN A 144 -12.33 26.45 -9.48
N GLN A 145 -11.31 26.92 -10.22
CA GLN A 145 -11.23 26.80 -11.66
C GLN A 145 -11.27 25.35 -12.16
N ILE A 146 -10.79 24.38 -11.37
CA ILE A 146 -10.90 22.96 -11.71
C ILE A 146 -12.37 22.60 -11.93
N SER A 147 -13.23 22.91 -10.96
CA SER A 147 -14.66 22.65 -11.06
C SER A 147 -15.31 23.46 -12.19
N GLN A 148 -14.95 24.73 -12.35
CA GLN A 148 -15.51 25.58 -13.43
C GLN A 148 -15.16 25.05 -14.83
N LYS A 149 -13.92 24.61 -15.06
CA LYS A 149 -13.50 24.02 -16.34
C LYS A 149 -14.17 22.66 -16.58
N LEU A 150 -14.30 21.82 -15.55
CA LEU A 150 -15.06 20.57 -15.63
C LEU A 150 -16.53 20.82 -16.03
N CYS A 151 -17.19 21.83 -15.44
CA CYS A 151 -18.54 22.22 -15.82
C CYS A 151 -18.62 22.66 -17.30
N GLY A 152 -17.59 23.36 -17.80
CA GLY A 152 -17.47 23.72 -19.21
C GLY A 152 -17.40 22.51 -20.15
N ILE A 153 -16.68 21.46 -19.76
CA ILE A 153 -16.54 20.21 -20.53
C ILE A 153 -17.85 19.40 -20.51
N ILE A 154 -18.51 19.30 -19.35
CA ILE A 154 -19.76 18.54 -19.16
C ILE A 154 -20.95 19.23 -19.85
N GLY A 155 -20.95 20.56 -19.81
CA GLY A 155 -22.06 21.42 -20.21
C GLY A 155 -22.87 21.90 -19.00
N TRP A 156 -23.02 23.22 -18.89
CA TRP A 156 -23.78 23.89 -17.82
C TRP A 156 -25.28 23.57 -17.83
N ASP A 157 -25.81 23.06 -18.94
CA ASP A 157 -27.19 22.61 -19.08
C ASP A 157 -27.53 21.40 -18.20
N LYS A 158 -26.52 20.63 -17.78
CA LYS A 158 -26.68 19.42 -16.96
C LYS A 158 -26.51 19.67 -15.46
N ILE A 159 -26.14 20.89 -15.07
CA ILE A 159 -25.78 21.24 -13.69
C ILE A 159 -26.85 22.15 -13.10
N HIS A 160 -27.46 21.71 -12.01
CA HIS A 160 -28.54 22.43 -11.34
C HIS A 160 -28.12 22.80 -9.92
N LEU A 161 -27.89 24.09 -9.73
CA LEU A 161 -27.56 24.69 -8.43
C LEU A 161 -28.84 24.95 -7.62
N ASN A 162 -28.68 25.14 -6.32
CA ASN A 162 -29.77 25.33 -5.38
C ASN A 162 -30.79 24.17 -5.34
N GLN A 163 -30.30 22.94 -5.51
CA GLN A 163 -31.09 21.70 -5.53
C GLN A 163 -30.52 20.70 -4.51
N ALA A 164 -31.21 20.50 -3.39
CA ALA A 164 -30.79 19.60 -2.32
C ALA A 164 -31.52 18.26 -2.39
N LEU A 165 -30.78 17.15 -2.33
CA LEU A 165 -31.38 15.81 -2.20
C LEU A 165 -31.90 15.60 -0.78
N LEU A 166 -33.17 15.25 -0.64
CA LEU A 166 -33.79 14.95 0.66
C LEU A 166 -33.99 13.46 0.90
N LYS A 167 -34.44 12.73 -0.13
CA LYS A 167 -34.86 11.34 0.01
C LYS A 167 -34.56 10.53 -1.25
N LEU A 168 -34.20 9.26 -1.07
CA LEU A 168 -34.09 8.26 -2.13
C LEU A 168 -35.08 7.11 -1.87
N ASN A 169 -35.89 6.82 -2.88
CA ASN A 169 -36.88 5.74 -2.90
C ASN A 169 -36.48 4.70 -3.96
N PHE A 170 -36.40 3.43 -3.59
CA PHE A 170 -36.20 2.33 -4.53
C PHE A 170 -37.55 1.94 -5.13
N LEU A 171 -37.66 1.83 -6.46
CA LEU A 171 -38.94 1.50 -7.09
C LEU A 171 -39.35 0.03 -6.88
N ASP A 172 -38.37 -0.87 -6.71
CA ASP A 172 -38.56 -2.25 -6.27
C ASP A 172 -37.59 -2.58 -5.14
N GLU A 173 -38.10 -2.80 -3.93
CA GLU A 173 -37.25 -3.04 -2.75
C GLU A 173 -36.54 -4.40 -2.78
N ASN A 174 -37.01 -5.37 -3.59
CA ASN A 174 -36.44 -6.71 -3.68
C ASN A 174 -35.41 -6.85 -4.81
N ASP A 175 -35.25 -5.83 -5.64
CA ASP A 175 -34.27 -5.79 -6.73
C ASP A 175 -33.15 -4.80 -6.41
N ASP A 176 -31.93 -5.32 -6.25
CA ASP A 176 -30.74 -4.53 -6.00
C ASP A 176 -30.33 -3.65 -7.19
N ASP A 177 -30.86 -3.92 -8.40
CA ASP A 177 -30.59 -3.14 -9.61
C ASP A 177 -31.71 -2.17 -10.03
N THR A 178 -32.70 -1.97 -9.15
CA THR A 178 -33.88 -1.15 -9.42
C THR A 178 -33.61 0.34 -9.67
N LEU A 179 -34.53 1.00 -10.37
CA LEU A 179 -34.54 2.45 -10.52
C LEU A 179 -34.75 3.14 -9.17
N VAL A 180 -34.18 4.33 -9.02
CA VAL A 180 -34.30 5.16 -7.81
C VAL A 180 -35.03 6.46 -8.14
N GLU A 181 -36.09 6.76 -7.38
CA GLU A 181 -36.72 8.08 -7.36
C GLU A 181 -36.05 8.95 -6.29
N ALA A 182 -35.39 10.01 -6.74
CA ALA A 182 -34.79 11.04 -5.89
C ALA A 182 -35.76 12.21 -5.68
N ILE A 183 -36.00 12.54 -4.41
CA ILE A 183 -36.79 13.70 -4.00
C ILE A 183 -35.85 14.86 -3.71
N ILE A 184 -35.97 15.91 -4.51
CA ILE A 184 -35.08 17.07 -4.49
C ILE A 184 -35.88 18.31 -4.11
N GLN A 185 -35.33 19.15 -3.25
CA GLN A 185 -35.92 20.40 -2.80
C GLN A 185 -35.09 21.58 -3.27
N SER A 186 -35.76 22.65 -3.71
CA SER A 186 -35.06 23.90 -4.02
C SER A 186 -34.63 24.60 -2.73
N THR A 187 -33.37 25.04 -2.68
CA THR A 187 -32.85 25.81 -1.54
C THR A 187 -33.17 27.30 -1.61
N LEU A 188 -33.76 27.75 -2.73
CA LEU A 188 -34.32 29.10 -2.88
C LEU A 188 -35.77 29.18 -2.43
N ASP A 189 -36.50 28.06 -2.50
CA ASP A 189 -37.92 27.96 -2.14
C ASP A 189 -38.23 26.52 -1.70
N GLU A 190 -38.25 26.29 -0.39
CA GLU A 190 -38.44 24.98 0.21
C GLU A 190 -39.81 24.34 -0.12
N THR A 191 -40.77 25.11 -0.60
CA THR A 191 -42.08 24.57 -1.02
C THR A 191 -42.00 23.82 -2.35
N LYS A 192 -40.92 24.01 -3.12
CA LYS A 192 -40.76 23.42 -4.44
C LYS A 192 -39.95 22.14 -4.39
N ILE A 193 -40.64 21.05 -4.72
CA ILE A 193 -40.11 19.69 -4.73
C ILE A 193 -40.13 19.12 -6.15
N SER A 194 -39.04 18.46 -6.51
CA SER A 194 -38.82 17.83 -7.80
C SER A 194 -38.54 16.35 -7.61
N LYS A 195 -38.99 15.53 -8.56
CA LYS A 195 -38.77 14.08 -8.56
C LYS A 195 -37.95 13.66 -9.77
N ILE A 196 -36.83 12.99 -9.53
CA ILE A 196 -35.94 12.51 -10.58
C ILE A 196 -35.81 11.00 -10.48
N THR A 197 -36.15 10.30 -11.55
CA THR A 197 -35.92 8.86 -11.63
C THR A 197 -34.57 8.60 -12.31
N ALA A 198 -33.70 7.83 -11.66
CA ALA A 198 -32.37 7.51 -12.15
C ALA A 198 -32.13 6.00 -12.17
N LYS A 199 -31.35 5.51 -13.15
CA LYS A 199 -30.86 4.12 -13.12
C LYS A 199 -29.76 3.93 -12.06
N ARG A 200 -28.93 4.96 -11.88
CA ARG A 200 -27.85 5.00 -10.90
C ARG A 200 -27.76 6.37 -10.24
N VAL A 201 -27.37 6.40 -8.97
CA VAL A 201 -27.14 7.64 -8.21
C VAL A 201 -25.71 7.64 -7.68
N ILE A 202 -24.96 8.72 -7.90
CA ILE A 202 -23.66 8.94 -7.26
C ILE A 202 -23.83 9.99 -6.17
N LEU A 203 -23.65 9.60 -4.91
CA LEU A 203 -23.57 10.51 -3.78
C LEU A 203 -22.12 11.00 -3.65
N ALA A 204 -21.85 12.18 -4.22
CA ALA A 204 -20.54 12.84 -4.22
C ALA A 204 -20.44 13.95 -3.16
N ILE A 205 -21.01 13.70 -1.99
CA ILE A 205 -21.10 14.61 -0.84
C ILE A 205 -20.37 14.03 0.37
N PRO A 206 -20.02 14.83 1.39
CA PRO A 206 -19.32 14.31 2.56
C PRO A 206 -20.12 13.26 3.35
N PRO A 207 -19.44 12.32 4.06
CA PRO A 207 -20.11 11.27 4.83
C PRO A 207 -21.17 11.78 5.83
N ALA A 208 -20.89 12.89 6.51
CA ALA A 208 -21.81 13.52 7.46
C ALA A 208 -23.04 14.17 6.79
N GLU A 209 -22.98 14.43 5.48
CA GLU A 209 -24.14 14.89 4.71
C GLU A 209 -24.94 13.69 4.17
N CYS A 210 -24.29 12.54 3.91
CA CYS A 210 -24.99 11.30 3.56
C CYS A 210 -25.95 10.83 4.66
N SER A 211 -25.61 11.01 5.95
CA SER A 211 -26.49 10.64 7.08
C SER A 211 -27.77 11.48 7.16
N LYS A 212 -27.79 12.66 6.54
CA LYS A 212 -28.98 13.54 6.49
C LYS A 212 -29.98 13.12 5.40
N ILE A 213 -29.56 12.29 4.43
CA ILE A 213 -30.45 11.79 3.38
C ILE A 213 -31.35 10.69 3.96
N ARG A 214 -32.65 10.78 3.68
CA ARG A 214 -33.60 9.72 4.03
C ARG A 214 -33.58 8.63 2.96
N PHE A 215 -33.28 7.40 3.34
CA PHE A 215 -33.38 6.24 2.46
C PHE A 215 -34.66 5.47 2.81
N GLN A 216 -35.53 5.19 1.82
CA GLN A 216 -36.76 4.41 2.06
C GLN A 216 -36.43 3.02 2.61
N SER A 217 -35.52 2.30 1.95
CA SER A 217 -34.89 1.12 2.54
C SER A 217 -33.67 1.57 3.34
N PRO A 218 -33.53 1.14 4.62
CA PRO A 218 -32.41 1.57 5.44
C PRO A 218 -31.08 1.12 4.82
N LEU A 219 -30.04 1.93 5.01
CA LEU A 219 -28.67 1.49 4.72
C LEU A 219 -28.30 0.32 5.64
N PRO A 220 -27.37 -0.56 5.22
CA PRO A 220 -26.74 -1.53 6.10
C PRO A 220 -26.24 -0.88 7.39
N PHE A 221 -26.35 -1.60 8.51
CA PHE A 221 -26.12 -1.04 9.85
C PHE A 221 -24.74 -0.39 9.99
N ASP A 222 -23.70 -1.09 9.53
CA ASP A 222 -22.31 -0.64 9.49
C ASP A 222 -22.11 0.62 8.64
N LYS A 223 -22.71 0.68 7.45
CA LYS A 223 -22.66 1.87 6.59
C LYS A 223 -23.38 3.07 7.23
N LYS A 224 -24.55 2.82 7.84
CA LYS A 224 -25.30 3.84 8.58
C LYS A 224 -24.49 4.36 9.78
N GLN A 225 -23.94 3.45 10.59
CA GLN A 225 -23.10 3.80 11.73
C GLN A 225 -21.87 4.61 11.30
N PHE A 226 -21.27 4.26 10.17
CA PHE A 226 -20.15 5.00 9.62
C PHE A 226 -20.54 6.44 9.28
N PHE A 227 -21.62 6.66 8.52
CA PHE A 227 -22.07 8.01 8.14
C PHE A 227 -22.53 8.83 9.35
N ASP A 228 -23.27 8.23 10.29
CA ASP A 228 -23.77 8.89 11.49
C ASP A 228 -22.65 9.32 12.45
N GLY A 229 -21.55 8.55 12.50
CA GLY A 229 -20.41 8.84 13.37
C GLY A 229 -19.36 9.77 12.76
N CYS A 230 -19.47 10.11 11.47
CA CYS A 230 -18.60 11.10 10.85
C CYS A 230 -19.10 12.52 11.13
N TYR A 231 -18.17 13.43 11.41
CA TYR A 231 -18.45 14.87 11.50
C TYR A 231 -17.43 15.66 10.71
N GLN A 232 -17.67 16.94 10.47
CA GLN A 232 -16.78 17.78 9.67
C GLN A 232 -15.76 18.52 10.53
N GLY A 233 -14.57 18.72 9.96
CA GLY A 233 -13.63 19.72 10.49
C GLY A 233 -14.30 21.09 10.54
N ASN A 234 -14.00 21.87 11.57
CA ASN A 234 -14.63 23.16 11.80
C ASN A 234 -13.58 24.26 11.88
N PHE A 235 -13.32 24.94 10.75
CA PHE A 235 -12.32 26.00 10.65
C PHE A 235 -12.87 27.25 9.96
N ILE A 236 -12.37 28.40 10.41
CA ILE A 236 -12.48 29.66 9.66
C ILE A 236 -11.19 29.83 8.88
N LYS A 237 -11.28 30.14 7.58
CA LYS A 237 -10.12 30.48 6.76
C LYS A 237 -10.19 31.96 6.39
N PHE A 238 -9.09 32.69 6.46
CA PHE A 238 -9.00 34.09 6.09
C PHE A 238 -7.93 34.34 5.03
N VAL A 239 -8.09 35.43 4.28
CA VAL A 239 -7.07 36.00 3.39
C VAL A 239 -7.00 37.50 3.66
N ALA A 240 -5.78 38.02 3.81
CA ALA A 240 -5.48 39.45 3.99
C ALA A 240 -4.47 39.89 2.94
N THR A 241 -4.80 40.90 2.13
CA THR A 241 -3.91 41.42 1.07
C THR A 241 -3.15 42.65 1.55
N TYR A 242 -1.94 42.86 1.02
CA TYR A 242 -1.04 43.95 1.41
C TYR A 242 -0.36 44.61 0.20
N GLU A 243 0.16 45.83 0.41
CA GLU A 243 0.84 46.59 -0.66
C GLU A 243 2.16 45.92 -1.09
N THR A 244 2.91 45.39 -0.13
CA THR A 244 4.14 44.64 -0.37
C THR A 244 4.14 43.37 0.49
N PRO A 245 4.95 42.34 0.14
CA PRO A 245 5.08 41.15 0.97
C PRO A 245 6.08 41.44 2.09
N PHE A 246 5.74 42.40 2.94
CA PHE A 246 6.65 42.99 3.93
C PHE A 246 7.28 41.97 4.88
N TRP A 247 6.60 40.84 5.14
CA TRP A 247 7.17 39.76 5.93
C TRP A 247 8.42 39.18 5.26
N ARG A 248 8.43 39.04 3.92
CA ARG A 248 9.61 38.60 3.16
C ARG A 248 10.74 39.62 3.23
N GLU A 249 10.39 40.91 3.11
CA GLU A 249 11.36 42.02 3.22
C GLU A 249 12.02 42.05 4.60
N ASP A 250 11.27 41.71 5.64
CA ASP A 250 11.72 41.62 7.02
C ASP A 250 12.40 40.26 7.35
N GLY A 251 12.61 39.39 6.36
CA GLY A 251 13.34 38.11 6.49
C GLY A 251 12.50 36.91 6.92
N PHE A 252 11.17 37.05 6.97
CA PHE A 252 10.23 36.00 7.35
C PHE A 252 9.59 35.31 6.13
N SER A 253 9.22 34.05 6.33
CA SER A 253 8.53 33.24 5.32
C SER A 253 7.04 33.54 5.16
N GLY A 254 6.43 34.18 6.16
CA GLY A 254 4.97 34.26 6.30
C GLY A 254 4.33 33.01 6.92
N GLU A 255 5.12 31.99 7.26
CA GLU A 255 4.65 30.79 7.97
C GLU A 255 4.55 31.05 9.48
N ILE A 256 3.36 30.86 10.03
CA ILE A 256 3.09 30.95 11.47
C ILE A 256 2.31 29.69 11.87
N PHE A 257 2.79 28.98 12.88
CA PHE A 257 2.02 27.96 13.59
C PHE A 257 1.76 28.39 15.02
N SER A 258 0.50 28.37 15.44
CA SER A 258 0.09 28.86 16.76
C SER A 258 -1.04 28.00 17.32
N MET A 259 -0.98 27.71 18.60
CA MET A 259 -2.11 27.09 19.32
C MET A 259 -3.01 28.15 19.99
N GLY A 260 -2.77 29.43 19.73
CA GLY A 260 -3.57 30.54 20.23
C GLY A 260 -3.43 30.82 21.73
N PHE A 261 -2.46 30.23 22.42
CA PHE A 261 -2.33 30.41 23.87
C PHE A 261 -2.01 31.86 24.25
N THR A 262 -2.68 32.36 25.30
CA THR A 262 -2.44 33.69 25.87
C THR A 262 -1.90 33.57 27.31
N ASN A 263 -1.58 34.70 27.94
CA ASN A 263 -1.25 34.72 29.38
C ASN A 263 -2.48 34.44 30.26
N ASN A 264 -3.69 34.57 29.74
CA ASN A 264 -4.93 34.24 30.42
C ASN A 264 -5.42 32.87 29.91
N PRO A 265 -5.46 31.81 30.75
CA PRO A 265 -5.90 30.48 30.32
C PRO A 265 -7.34 30.41 29.79
N ARG A 266 -8.15 31.46 30.01
CA ARG A 266 -9.54 31.57 29.50
C ARG A 266 -9.64 32.32 28.18
N GLU A 267 -8.53 32.84 27.66
CA GLU A 267 -8.48 33.57 26.39
C GLU A 267 -7.59 32.85 25.39
N THR A 268 -8.04 32.82 24.14
CA THR A 268 -7.26 32.28 23.02
C THR A 268 -7.18 33.31 21.90
N HIS A 269 -5.99 33.48 21.36
CA HIS A 269 -5.76 34.21 20.12
C HIS A 269 -6.29 33.40 18.92
N PRO A 270 -6.71 34.07 17.84
CA PRO A 270 -7.40 33.41 16.74
C PRO A 270 -6.49 32.55 15.86
N LEU A 271 -5.21 32.90 15.65
CA LEU A 271 -4.39 32.23 14.64
C LEU A 271 -4.02 30.79 15.02
N TYR A 272 -4.28 29.88 14.08
CA TYR A 272 -3.86 28.48 14.14
C TYR A 272 -2.67 28.21 13.21
N SER A 273 -2.84 28.51 11.92
CA SER A 273 -1.79 28.36 10.91
C SER A 273 -1.91 29.46 9.87
N VAL A 274 -0.79 30.08 9.49
CA VAL A 274 -0.70 31.13 8.46
C VAL A 274 0.41 30.78 7.49
N LEU A 275 0.20 31.07 6.21
CA LEU A 275 1.18 30.93 5.16
C LEU A 275 1.17 32.15 4.24
N ASP A 276 2.28 32.34 3.52
CA ASP A 276 2.34 33.24 2.39
C ASP A 276 1.34 32.82 1.29
N ALA A 277 0.53 33.77 0.85
CA ALA A 277 -0.47 33.58 -0.18
C ALA A 277 -0.24 34.47 -1.42
N THR A 278 0.97 34.99 -1.60
CA THR A 278 1.34 35.83 -2.73
C THR A 278 1.03 35.12 -4.05
N THR A 279 0.44 35.83 -5.01
CA THR A 279 0.00 35.26 -6.29
C THR A 279 1.18 35.08 -7.25
N ALA A 280 0.96 34.33 -8.34
CA ALA A 280 1.95 34.15 -9.39
C ALA A 280 2.39 35.48 -10.05
N THR A 281 1.52 36.49 -10.01
CA THR A 281 1.80 37.84 -10.53
C THR A 281 2.48 38.75 -9.50
N GLY A 282 2.72 38.25 -8.28
CA GLY A 282 3.42 38.97 -7.21
C GLY A 282 2.51 39.79 -6.29
N LYS A 283 1.17 39.69 -6.39
CA LYS A 283 0.27 40.41 -5.47
C LYS A 283 0.30 39.74 -4.08
N SER A 284 0.60 40.55 -3.08
CA SER A 284 0.98 40.07 -1.75
C SER A 284 -0.23 39.79 -0.86
N ALA A 285 -0.26 38.62 -0.25
CA ALA A 285 -1.30 38.26 0.71
C ALA A 285 -0.80 37.24 1.73
N LEU A 286 -1.44 37.21 2.90
CA LEU A 286 -1.34 36.13 3.89
C LEU A 286 -2.66 35.36 3.90
N VAL A 287 -2.56 34.05 3.99
CA VAL A 287 -3.71 33.15 4.18
C VAL A 287 -3.54 32.42 5.50
N GLY A 288 -4.62 32.22 6.25
CA GLY A 288 -4.54 31.46 7.47
C GLY A 288 -5.84 30.87 7.95
N PHE A 289 -5.73 30.06 8.99
CA PHE A 289 -6.83 29.41 9.68
C PHE A 289 -6.97 29.97 11.09
N CYS A 290 -8.20 30.20 11.50
CA CYS A 290 -8.53 30.55 12.87
C CYS A 290 -9.04 29.34 13.64
N ASN A 291 -8.77 29.31 14.95
CA ASN A 291 -9.42 28.35 15.86
C ASN A 291 -10.92 28.67 15.94
N ASN A 292 -11.77 27.81 15.38
CA ASN A 292 -13.19 28.09 15.30
C ASN A 292 -13.92 27.95 16.64
N GLU A 293 -13.44 27.10 17.57
CA GLU A 293 -14.13 26.82 18.84
C GLU A 293 -14.36 28.07 19.70
N THR A 294 -13.50 29.10 19.55
CA THR A 294 -13.63 30.36 20.30
C THR A 294 -14.18 31.51 19.45
N TRP A 295 -14.04 31.44 18.12
CA TRP A 295 -14.24 32.60 17.24
C TRP A 295 -15.45 32.48 16.30
N SER A 296 -16.13 31.33 16.22
CA SER A 296 -17.33 31.13 15.38
C SER A 296 -18.42 32.17 15.63
N ASP A 297 -18.67 32.48 16.91
CA ASP A 297 -19.79 33.33 17.34
C ASP A 297 -19.44 34.83 17.27
N SER A 298 -18.19 35.15 16.95
CA SER A 298 -17.73 36.53 16.80
C SER A 298 -18.21 37.13 15.49
N THR A 299 -18.57 38.42 15.52
CA THR A 299 -18.91 39.15 14.29
C THR A 299 -17.72 39.18 13.32
N PRO A 300 -17.95 39.23 12.00
CA PRO A 300 -16.87 39.31 11.01
C PRO A 300 -15.89 40.45 11.27
N LYS A 301 -16.39 41.60 11.74
CA LYS A 301 -15.57 42.76 12.11
C LYS A 301 -14.66 42.45 13.30
N ALA A 302 -15.22 41.88 14.38
CA ALA A 302 -14.44 41.53 15.58
C ALA A 302 -13.37 40.47 15.27
N ARG A 303 -13.71 39.45 14.46
CA ARG A 303 -12.74 38.45 14.02
C ARG A 303 -11.63 39.06 13.20
N LYS A 304 -11.95 39.90 12.20
CA LYS A 304 -10.95 40.63 11.41
C LYS A 304 -9.99 41.39 12.32
N GLU A 305 -10.51 42.19 13.24
CA GLU A 305 -9.67 42.96 14.17
C GLU A 305 -8.79 42.07 15.05
N ALA A 306 -9.30 40.94 15.53
CA ALA A 306 -8.53 39.99 16.33
C ALA A 306 -7.43 39.30 15.51
N VAL A 307 -7.74 38.85 14.28
CA VAL A 307 -6.79 38.21 13.38
C VAL A 307 -5.65 39.15 13.02
N LEU A 308 -5.95 40.40 12.67
CA LEU A 308 -4.92 41.38 12.33
C LEU A 308 -4.03 41.74 13.53
N LYS A 309 -4.63 41.89 14.72
CA LYS A 309 -3.87 42.11 15.97
C LYS A 309 -2.95 40.94 16.29
N ASP A 310 -3.41 39.72 16.07
CA ASP A 310 -2.62 38.52 16.32
C ASP A 310 -1.52 38.35 15.28
N LEU A 311 -1.77 38.64 13.99
CA LEU A 311 -0.73 38.68 12.96
C LEU A 311 0.37 39.69 13.32
N ALA A 312 0.00 40.87 13.81
CA ALA A 312 0.95 41.90 14.23
C ALA A 312 1.84 41.47 15.40
N ARG A 313 1.39 40.52 16.23
CA ARG A 313 2.19 39.93 17.31
C ARG A 313 3.39 39.13 16.79
N PHE A 314 3.32 38.63 15.56
CA PHE A 314 4.39 37.86 14.90
C PHE A 314 5.15 38.70 13.86
N LEU A 315 4.44 39.53 13.09
CA LEU A 315 4.98 40.20 11.90
C LEU A 315 5.06 41.73 12.05
N GLY A 316 4.69 42.28 13.21
CA GLY A 316 4.72 43.71 13.50
C GLY A 316 3.54 44.52 12.93
N ASP A 317 3.56 45.83 13.20
CA ASP A 317 2.43 46.75 12.95
C ASP A 317 2.00 46.87 11.47
N LYS A 318 2.87 46.50 10.53
CA LYS A 318 2.52 46.47 9.09
C LYS A 318 1.34 45.52 8.83
N ALA A 319 1.20 44.44 9.60
CA ALA A 319 0.10 43.49 9.50
C ALA A 319 -1.28 44.08 9.88
N LEU A 320 -1.33 45.21 10.59
CA LEU A 320 -2.59 45.86 10.98
C LEU A 320 -3.28 46.59 9.82
N LYS A 321 -2.60 46.77 8.68
CA LYS A 321 -3.04 47.62 7.57
C LYS A 321 -3.22 46.83 6.26
N PRO A 322 -4.12 45.83 6.20
CA PRO A 322 -4.41 45.14 4.96
C PRO A 322 -5.14 46.06 3.98
N ILE A 323 -4.93 45.87 2.69
CA ILE A 323 -5.71 46.50 1.61
C ILE A 323 -7.14 45.95 1.64
N ASP A 324 -7.25 44.63 1.72
CA ASP A 324 -8.51 43.91 1.77
C ASP A 324 -8.42 42.72 2.73
N TYR A 325 -9.56 42.28 3.25
CA TYR A 325 -9.64 41.13 4.14
C TYR A 325 -10.97 40.42 3.95
N VAL A 326 -10.90 39.11 3.84
CA VAL A 326 -12.07 38.23 3.86
C VAL A 326 -11.79 37.03 4.74
N ASP A 327 -12.83 36.54 5.41
CA ASP A 327 -12.81 35.23 6.03
C ASP A 327 -14.09 34.45 5.71
N LYS A 328 -13.97 33.13 5.77
CA LYS A 328 -15.08 32.19 5.58
C LYS A 328 -15.13 31.27 6.78
N ASP A 329 -16.21 31.38 7.54
CA ASP A 329 -16.61 30.32 8.46
C ASP A 329 -17.21 29.17 7.64
N TRP A 330 -16.50 28.04 7.60
CA TRP A 330 -16.96 26.85 6.90
C TRP A 330 -17.98 26.06 7.72
N GLY A 331 -18.07 26.27 9.04
CA GLY A 331 -19.10 25.65 9.88
C GLY A 331 -20.52 26.11 9.55
N GLN A 332 -20.67 27.30 8.97
CA GLN A 332 -21.96 27.84 8.51
C GLN A 332 -22.40 27.30 7.13
N GLU A 333 -21.57 26.49 6.46
CA GLU A 333 -21.86 25.99 5.12
C GLU A 333 -22.74 24.73 5.16
N ILE A 334 -24.07 24.89 5.16
CA ILE A 334 -25.06 23.83 5.42
C ILE A 334 -24.81 22.52 4.65
N PHE A 335 -24.55 22.58 3.34
CA PHE A 335 -24.41 21.40 2.47
C PHE A 335 -23.00 20.85 2.36
N THR A 336 -22.05 21.42 3.11
CA THR A 336 -20.69 20.88 3.24
C THR A 336 -20.41 20.46 4.69
N GLY A 337 -21.01 21.17 5.65
CA GLY A 337 -20.92 20.92 7.09
C GLY A 337 -19.61 21.39 7.73
N GLY A 338 -18.59 21.75 6.95
CA GLY A 338 -17.29 22.21 7.44
C GLY A 338 -16.12 21.98 6.47
N CYS A 339 -14.90 22.20 6.93
CA CYS A 339 -13.64 22.02 6.17
C CYS A 339 -12.45 21.81 7.14
N PRO A 340 -11.26 21.36 6.70
CA PRO A 340 -10.91 20.98 5.32
C PRO A 340 -11.38 19.56 4.94
N THR A 341 -11.53 18.65 5.91
CA THR A 341 -11.94 17.26 5.68
C THR A 341 -12.96 16.77 6.69
N GLY A 342 -13.73 15.74 6.30
CA GLY A 342 -14.50 14.93 7.23
C GLY A 342 -13.57 14.23 8.21
N ILE A 343 -13.94 14.22 9.48
CA ILE A 343 -13.26 13.53 10.56
C ILE A 343 -13.95 12.18 10.75
N ILE A 344 -13.15 11.12 10.65
CA ILE A 344 -13.57 9.75 10.92
C ILE A 344 -12.99 9.36 12.28
N PRO A 345 -13.81 9.22 13.33
CA PRO A 345 -13.33 8.81 14.65
C PRO A 345 -12.64 7.44 14.61
N ALA A 346 -11.68 7.20 15.51
CA ALA A 346 -10.91 5.96 15.53
C ALA A 346 -11.78 4.68 15.53
N GLY A 347 -12.91 4.68 16.26
CA GLY A 347 -13.86 3.56 16.28
C GLY A 347 -14.63 3.32 14.97
N ASN A 348 -14.69 4.32 14.08
CA ASN A 348 -15.40 4.25 12.80
C ASN A 348 -14.47 3.91 11.62
N MET A 349 -13.15 3.93 11.80
CA MET A 349 -12.19 3.68 10.72
C MET A 349 -12.35 2.29 10.08
N ALA A 350 -12.73 1.27 10.86
CA ALA A 350 -13.01 -0.08 10.36
C ALA A 350 -14.21 -0.16 9.41
N GLY A 351 -15.09 0.85 9.41
CA GLY A 351 -16.24 0.95 8.50
C GLY A 351 -15.89 1.56 7.14
N LEU A 352 -14.69 2.13 6.98
CA LEU A 352 -14.34 2.95 5.82
C LEU A 352 -14.33 2.17 4.49
N ALA A 353 -13.83 0.93 4.50
CA ALA A 353 -13.87 0.07 3.31
C ALA A 353 -15.32 -0.17 2.85
N ARG A 354 -16.19 -0.59 3.77
CA ARG A 354 -17.61 -0.83 3.55
C ARG A 354 -18.39 0.43 3.19
N ALA A 355 -17.98 1.59 3.69
CA ALA A 355 -18.61 2.87 3.34
C ALA A 355 -18.51 3.18 1.84
N ARG A 356 -17.41 2.78 1.19
CA ARG A 356 -17.15 3.01 -0.24
C ARG A 356 -17.97 2.13 -1.18
N GLU A 357 -18.35 0.94 -0.72
CA GLU A 357 -19.11 -0.03 -1.52
C GLU A 357 -20.45 0.53 -1.99
N PRO A 358 -20.87 0.26 -3.22
CA PRO A 358 -22.22 0.58 -3.66
C PRO A 358 -23.28 -0.07 -2.76
N TRP A 359 -24.39 0.65 -2.54
CA TRP A 359 -25.58 0.09 -1.93
C TRP A 359 -26.70 0.07 -2.96
N LYS A 360 -27.02 -1.12 -3.46
CA LYS A 360 -27.92 -1.30 -4.60
C LYS A 360 -27.43 -0.45 -5.79
N THR A 361 -28.24 0.47 -6.27
CA THR A 361 -27.95 1.39 -7.39
C THR A 361 -27.33 2.72 -6.96
N ILE A 362 -26.94 2.85 -5.70
CA ILE A 362 -26.32 4.05 -5.11
C ILE A 362 -24.81 3.83 -4.95
N HIS A 363 -24.02 4.72 -5.52
CA HIS A 363 -22.57 4.75 -5.47
C HIS A 363 -22.08 5.94 -4.63
N PHE A 364 -20.92 5.79 -3.98
CA PHE A 364 -20.40 6.80 -3.05
C PHE A 364 -19.06 7.34 -3.53
N ALA A 365 -18.96 8.67 -3.66
CA ALA A 365 -17.75 9.38 -4.06
C ALA A 365 -17.50 10.57 -3.13
N GLY A 366 -16.27 11.08 -3.11
CA GLY A 366 -15.84 12.11 -2.18
C GLY A 366 -14.45 11.81 -1.68
N THR A 367 -13.71 12.84 -1.26
CA THR A 367 -12.32 12.63 -0.83
C THR A 367 -12.22 11.68 0.37
N GLU A 368 -13.23 11.65 1.24
CA GLU A 368 -13.34 10.70 2.34
C GLU A 368 -13.57 9.25 1.85
N MET A 369 -14.14 9.08 0.64
CA MET A 369 -14.38 7.79 -0.01
C MET A 369 -13.22 7.36 -0.93
N ALA A 370 -12.10 8.08 -0.89
CA ALA A 370 -10.91 7.73 -1.65
C ALA A 370 -10.14 6.58 -0.99
N THR A 371 -9.33 5.88 -1.77
CA THR A 371 -8.40 4.84 -1.27
C THR A 371 -7.00 5.38 -0.98
N VAL A 372 -6.67 6.53 -1.57
CA VAL A 372 -5.40 7.24 -1.41
C VAL A 372 -5.70 8.74 -1.30
N TRP A 373 -4.85 9.49 -0.59
CA TRP A 373 -5.01 10.93 -0.41
C TRP A 373 -6.38 11.34 0.17
N ILE A 374 -6.86 10.57 1.15
CA ILE A 374 -8.11 10.84 1.86
C ILE A 374 -8.07 12.23 2.49
N GLY A 375 -9.09 13.05 2.24
CA GLY A 375 -9.17 14.44 2.71
C GLY A 375 -8.58 15.49 1.77
N TYR A 376 -7.87 15.07 0.71
CA TYR A 376 -7.24 15.97 -0.27
C TYR A 376 -8.03 16.06 -1.58
N MET A 377 -7.76 17.08 -2.40
CA MET A 377 -8.38 17.21 -3.74
C MET A 377 -8.11 15.98 -4.62
N SER A 378 -6.91 15.39 -4.52
CA SER A 378 -6.54 14.17 -5.23
C SER A 378 -7.41 12.96 -4.87
N GLY A 379 -7.77 12.79 -3.60
CA GLY A 379 -8.75 11.78 -3.19
C GLY A 379 -10.14 12.05 -3.79
N GLY A 380 -10.52 13.32 -3.94
CA GLY A 380 -11.72 13.73 -4.66
C GLY A 380 -11.72 13.26 -6.12
N VAL A 381 -10.61 13.46 -6.83
CA VAL A 381 -10.45 12.98 -8.22
C VAL A 381 -10.50 11.45 -8.28
N GLN A 382 -9.72 10.77 -7.45
CA GLN A 382 -9.62 9.31 -7.44
C GLN A 382 -10.96 8.63 -7.14
N SER A 383 -11.67 9.09 -6.10
CA SER A 383 -13.00 8.56 -5.77
C SER A 383 -14.04 8.83 -6.86
N GLY A 384 -13.93 9.99 -7.53
CA GLY A 384 -14.78 10.36 -8.66
C GLY A 384 -14.60 9.39 -9.84
N LEU A 385 -13.35 9.11 -10.20
CA LEU A 385 -12.99 8.13 -11.25
C LEU A 385 -13.48 6.73 -10.91
N ARG A 386 -13.26 6.26 -9.67
CA ARG A 386 -13.78 4.97 -9.19
C ARG A 386 -15.30 4.88 -9.38
N ALA A 387 -16.05 5.81 -8.79
CA ALA A 387 -17.52 5.77 -8.83
C ALA A 387 -18.08 5.84 -10.25
N SER A 388 -17.46 6.62 -11.15
CA SER A 388 -17.87 6.63 -12.56
C SER A 388 -17.72 5.28 -13.23
N HIS A 389 -16.60 4.60 -13.01
CA HIS A 389 -16.38 3.30 -13.64
C HIS A 389 -17.24 2.20 -13.01
N GLU A 390 -17.65 2.34 -11.74
CA GLU A 390 -18.62 1.43 -11.10
C GLU A 390 -19.99 1.55 -11.76
N VAL A 391 -20.42 2.79 -12.02
CA VAL A 391 -21.66 3.09 -12.73
C VAL A 391 -21.60 2.59 -14.16
N LEU A 392 -20.52 2.86 -14.91
CA LEU A 392 -20.35 2.39 -16.28
C LEU A 392 -20.42 0.87 -16.38
N LEU A 393 -19.75 0.15 -15.48
CA LEU A 393 -19.82 -1.30 -15.39
C LEU A 393 -21.26 -1.78 -15.17
N LYS A 394 -21.98 -1.16 -14.23
CA LYS A 394 -23.37 -1.51 -13.92
C LYS A 394 -24.35 -1.13 -15.02
N LEU A 395 -24.01 -0.20 -15.90
CA LEU A 395 -24.80 0.13 -17.09
C LEU A 395 -24.43 -0.75 -18.30
N GLY A 396 -23.52 -1.71 -18.15
CA GLY A 396 -23.09 -2.60 -19.24
C GLY A 396 -22.20 -1.91 -20.28
N ASN A 397 -21.57 -0.79 -19.94
CA ASN A 397 -20.70 -0.07 -20.84
C ASN A 397 -19.34 -0.80 -20.98
N LYS A 398 -18.77 -0.83 -22.19
CA LYS A 398 -17.50 -1.53 -22.47
C LYS A 398 -16.26 -0.68 -22.17
N ASN A 399 -16.40 0.64 -22.12
CA ASN A 399 -15.32 1.61 -21.89
C ASN A 399 -15.07 1.80 -20.38
N VAL A 400 -14.93 0.69 -19.67
CA VAL A 400 -14.65 0.65 -18.23
C VAL A 400 -13.15 0.54 -18.04
N ASN A 401 -12.57 1.48 -17.28
CA ASN A 401 -11.19 1.39 -16.84
C ASN A 401 -11.12 0.61 -15.52
N TRP A 402 -10.55 -0.60 -15.63
CA TRP A 402 -10.49 -1.59 -14.55
C TRP A 402 -9.51 -1.20 -13.42
N ASP A 403 -8.56 -0.29 -13.68
CA ASP A 403 -7.60 0.23 -12.70
C ASP A 403 -8.31 1.02 -11.60
N TYR A 404 -9.30 1.85 -11.97
CA TYR A 404 -10.06 2.67 -11.02
C TYR A 404 -11.11 1.89 -10.24
N LEU A 405 -11.61 0.83 -10.84
CA LEU A 405 -12.60 -0.02 -10.22
C LEU A 405 -12.03 -0.95 -9.17
N ASN A 406 -10.70 -1.02 -9.04
CA ASN A 406 -10.08 -2.02 -8.22
C ASN A 406 -10.43 -3.45 -8.74
N THR A 407 -10.45 -3.66 -10.06
CA THR A 407 -11.10 -4.86 -10.68
C THR A 407 -10.23 -5.79 -11.50
N ASP A 408 -8.94 -5.90 -11.20
CA ASP A 408 -8.21 -7.13 -11.54
C ASP A 408 -8.81 -8.40 -10.88
N TRP A 409 -9.84 -8.23 -10.06
CA TRP A 409 -10.41 -9.23 -9.17
C TRP A 409 -11.94 -9.35 -9.23
N ASN A 410 -12.63 -8.62 -10.13
CA ASN A 410 -14.08 -8.80 -10.27
C ASN A 410 -14.36 -10.06 -11.11
N PHE A 411 -14.43 -11.19 -10.41
CA PHE A 411 -15.02 -12.41 -10.91
C PHE A 411 -16.52 -12.20 -11.13
N ALA A 412 -17.05 -12.64 -12.27
CA ALA A 412 -18.48 -12.71 -12.54
C ALA A 412 -19.20 -13.58 -11.48
N GLY A 413 -19.58 -12.96 -10.34
CA GLY A 413 -20.39 -13.60 -9.29
C GLY A 413 -19.78 -13.73 -7.88
N LYS A 414 -18.95 -12.76 -7.43
CA LYS A 414 -18.33 -12.61 -6.08
C LYS A 414 -17.31 -13.70 -5.68
N MET A 415 -16.12 -13.26 -5.28
CA MET A 415 -15.30 -14.04 -4.36
C MET A 415 -14.46 -13.16 -3.45
N VAL A 416 -13.86 -12.05 -3.91
CA VAL A 416 -13.18 -11.11 -2.99
C VAL A 416 -14.24 -10.32 -2.23
N ASP A 417 -14.18 -10.34 -0.90
CA ASP A 417 -15.16 -9.66 -0.06
C ASP A 417 -14.85 -8.16 0.03
N TYR A 418 -13.58 -7.81 0.28
CA TYR A 418 -13.10 -6.43 0.17
C TYR A 418 -11.58 -6.38 -0.04
N PHE A 419 -11.05 -5.18 -0.25
CA PHE A 419 -9.60 -4.94 -0.37
C PHE A 419 -9.10 -4.07 0.75
N GLU A 420 -7.93 -4.40 1.25
CA GLU A 420 -7.10 -3.49 2.02
C GLU A 420 -5.94 -3.00 1.15
N ILE A 421 -5.59 -1.72 1.27
CA ILE A 421 -4.43 -1.14 0.60
C ILE A 421 -3.39 -0.83 1.66
N PHE A 422 -2.24 -1.47 1.53
CA PHE A 422 -1.12 -1.31 2.43
C PHE A 422 0.09 -0.78 1.67
N ASN A 423 0.42 0.51 1.82
CA ASN A 423 1.50 1.22 1.12
C ASN A 423 1.51 0.93 -0.39
N ASP A 424 0.40 1.25 -1.06
CA ASP A 424 0.17 1.05 -2.51
C ASP A 424 0.05 -0.41 -2.96
N THR A 425 0.28 -1.39 -2.08
CA THR A 425 0.02 -2.80 -2.36
C THR A 425 -1.41 -3.18 -1.99
N LYS A 426 -2.13 -3.73 -2.95
CA LYS A 426 -3.50 -4.18 -2.79
C LYS A 426 -3.55 -5.63 -2.35
N ILE A 427 -4.27 -5.90 -1.25
CA ILE A 427 -4.45 -7.24 -0.67
C ILE A 427 -5.93 -7.58 -0.73
N ALA A 428 -6.28 -8.68 -1.38
CA ALA A 428 -7.64 -9.20 -1.40
C ALA A 428 -7.96 -9.88 -0.05
N ILE A 429 -9.08 -9.51 0.57
CA ILE A 429 -9.57 -10.12 1.80
C ILE A 429 -10.75 -11.03 1.48
N PHE A 430 -10.74 -12.22 2.09
CA PHE A 430 -11.78 -13.22 1.94
C PHE A 430 -12.37 -13.66 3.29
N HIS A 431 -13.68 -13.57 3.49
CA HIS A 431 -14.38 -14.07 4.67
C HIS A 431 -14.19 -15.58 4.87
N GLN A 432 -14.04 -16.32 3.77
CA GLN A 432 -13.77 -17.76 3.77
C GLN A 432 -12.37 -18.05 3.26
N ARG A 433 -11.76 -19.10 3.81
CA ARG A 433 -10.45 -19.57 3.40
C ARG A 433 -10.50 -20.10 1.96
N ILE A 434 -9.61 -19.59 1.12
CA ILE A 434 -9.48 -19.96 -0.29
C ILE A 434 -8.06 -20.43 -0.56
N ASP A 435 -7.92 -21.51 -1.31
CA ASP A 435 -6.62 -22.02 -1.74
C ASP A 435 -6.10 -21.29 -2.99
N ASN A 436 -4.80 -21.41 -3.25
CA ASN A 436 -4.14 -20.73 -4.35
C ASN A 436 -4.72 -21.12 -5.72
N LYS A 437 -5.04 -22.40 -5.94
CA LYS A 437 -5.50 -22.90 -7.24
C LYS A 437 -6.87 -22.35 -7.57
N THR A 438 -7.80 -22.38 -6.62
CA THR A 438 -9.14 -21.77 -6.77
C THR A 438 -9.04 -20.30 -7.17
N LEU A 439 -8.12 -19.54 -6.57
CA LEU A 439 -7.94 -18.14 -6.93
C LEU A 439 -7.31 -17.97 -8.32
N CYS A 440 -6.30 -18.78 -8.64
CA CYS A 440 -5.66 -18.80 -9.95
C CYS A 440 -6.65 -19.07 -11.08
N GLU A 441 -7.52 -20.08 -10.92
CA GLU A 441 -8.55 -20.42 -11.90
C GLU A 441 -9.44 -19.23 -12.21
N LYS A 442 -9.83 -18.49 -11.17
CA LYS A 442 -10.71 -17.34 -11.33
C LYS A 442 -10.00 -16.16 -12.01
N ILE A 443 -8.75 -15.86 -11.64
CA ILE A 443 -7.95 -14.80 -12.30
C ILE A 443 -7.74 -15.15 -13.78
N ALA A 444 -7.36 -16.39 -14.08
CA ALA A 444 -7.12 -16.84 -15.45
C ALA A 444 -8.39 -16.78 -16.31
N ARG A 445 -9.59 -17.06 -15.76
CA ARG A 445 -10.87 -16.90 -16.49
C ARG A 445 -11.09 -15.46 -16.92
N VAL A 446 -10.98 -14.52 -16.00
CA VAL A 446 -11.17 -13.08 -16.27
C VAL A 446 -10.14 -12.57 -17.27
N ARG A 447 -8.89 -13.02 -17.15
CA ARG A 447 -7.82 -12.69 -18.08
C ARG A 447 -8.10 -13.23 -19.50
N SER A 448 -8.51 -14.49 -19.60
CA SER A 448 -8.88 -15.11 -20.88
C SER A 448 -10.05 -14.37 -21.55
N GLU A 449 -11.08 -13.97 -20.80
CA GLU A 449 -12.21 -13.18 -21.32
C GLU A 449 -11.77 -11.81 -21.86
N LYS A 450 -10.67 -11.26 -21.33
CA LYS A 450 -10.07 -9.99 -21.76
C LYS A 450 -9.03 -10.14 -22.87
N ASN A 451 -8.73 -11.36 -23.31
CA ASN A 451 -7.57 -11.68 -24.16
C ASN A 451 -6.26 -11.14 -23.57
N ASP A 452 -6.14 -11.18 -22.24
CA ASP A 452 -4.92 -10.91 -21.51
C ASP A 452 -4.24 -12.25 -21.18
N ASP A 453 -3.19 -12.56 -21.92
CA ASP A 453 -2.48 -13.83 -21.76
C ASP A 453 -1.29 -13.72 -20.79
N ASP A 454 -1.00 -12.56 -20.20
CA ASP A 454 0.20 -12.37 -19.37
C ASP A 454 0.28 -13.39 -18.22
N PRO A 455 1.48 -13.84 -17.82
CA PRO A 455 1.62 -14.70 -16.66
C PRO A 455 1.28 -13.92 -15.38
N PHE A 456 0.96 -14.64 -14.31
CA PHE A 456 0.76 -14.04 -13.00
C PHE A 456 1.15 -14.96 -11.85
N VAL A 457 1.28 -14.34 -10.68
CA VAL A 457 1.63 -15.00 -9.43
C VAL A 457 0.54 -14.68 -8.42
N VAL A 458 0.16 -15.65 -7.59
CA VAL A 458 -0.64 -15.38 -6.38
C VAL A 458 0.21 -15.59 -5.14
N LEU A 459 0.02 -14.76 -4.12
CA LEU A 459 0.69 -14.88 -2.82
C LEU A 459 -0.35 -14.88 -1.70
N ASN A 460 -0.47 -16.02 -1.03
CA ASN A 460 -1.43 -16.30 0.03
C ASN A 460 -0.82 -16.07 1.42
N LEU A 461 -1.15 -14.94 2.04
CA LEU A 461 -0.66 -14.57 3.37
C LEU A 461 -1.23 -15.48 4.47
N THR A 462 -2.42 -16.07 4.29
CA THR A 462 -2.98 -17.05 5.23
C THR A 462 -2.06 -18.25 5.38
N ILE A 463 -1.56 -18.80 4.28
CA ILE A 463 -0.62 -19.94 4.32
C ILE A 463 0.67 -19.54 5.03
N LEU A 464 1.16 -18.33 4.81
CA LEU A 464 2.35 -17.82 5.49
C LEU A 464 2.16 -17.74 7.02
N ILE A 465 1.00 -17.23 7.44
CA ILE A 465 0.61 -17.14 8.86
C ILE A 465 0.45 -18.54 9.47
N ASP A 466 -0.20 -19.46 8.76
CA ASP A 466 -0.34 -20.86 9.20
C ASP A 466 1.02 -21.52 9.40
N LYS A 467 1.99 -21.28 8.49
CA LYS A 467 3.36 -21.79 8.64
C LYS A 467 4.03 -21.24 9.88
N TYR A 468 3.79 -19.98 10.24
CA TYR A 468 4.32 -19.40 11.47
C TYR A 468 3.76 -20.08 12.72
N PHE A 469 2.45 -20.31 12.77
CA PHE A 469 1.84 -21.03 13.88
C PHE A 469 2.19 -22.52 13.91
N GLN A 470 2.39 -23.14 12.74
CA GLN A 470 2.95 -24.49 12.65
C GLN A 470 4.35 -24.52 13.26
N TRP A 471 5.24 -23.59 12.90
CA TRP A 471 6.57 -23.49 13.47
C TRP A 471 6.53 -23.38 15.01
N LYS A 472 5.69 -22.47 15.53
CA LYS A 472 5.54 -22.27 16.98
C LYS A 472 5.06 -23.52 17.71
N ARG A 473 4.20 -24.32 17.07
CA ARG A 473 3.69 -25.56 17.66
C ARG A 473 4.72 -26.68 17.65
N GLU A 474 5.39 -26.90 16.52
CA GLU A 474 6.31 -28.03 16.34
C GLU A 474 7.69 -27.76 16.97
N LEU A 475 8.15 -26.51 16.99
CA LEU A 475 9.45 -26.08 17.53
C LEU A 475 9.28 -24.93 18.55
N PRO A 476 8.59 -25.15 19.68
CA PRO A 476 8.19 -24.09 20.60
C PRO A 476 9.36 -23.34 21.25
N ARG A 477 10.52 -24.01 21.36
CA ARG A 477 11.74 -23.45 21.96
C ARG A 477 12.62 -22.68 20.96
N VAL A 478 12.34 -22.81 19.65
CA VAL A 478 13.21 -22.29 18.59
C VAL A 478 12.61 -21.03 17.96
N LYS A 479 13.29 -19.90 18.07
CA LYS A 479 12.85 -18.64 17.47
C LYS A 479 13.23 -18.59 15.98
N PRO A 480 12.28 -18.39 15.05
CA PRO A 480 12.62 -18.28 13.65
C PRO A 480 13.23 -16.90 13.34
N PHE A 481 14.32 -16.90 12.57
CA PHE A 481 14.90 -15.75 11.88
C PHE A 481 14.78 -16.01 10.38
N TYR A 482 13.83 -15.35 9.72
CA TYR A 482 13.54 -15.63 8.31
C TYR A 482 14.73 -15.25 7.42
N ALA A 483 15.17 -16.20 6.58
CA ALA A 483 16.26 -15.98 5.64
C ALA A 483 15.78 -15.13 4.44
N VAL A 484 16.08 -13.82 4.48
CA VAL A 484 15.54 -12.81 3.55
C VAL A 484 15.84 -13.16 2.08
N LYS A 485 17.04 -13.68 1.81
CA LYS A 485 17.49 -14.18 0.50
C LYS A 485 16.55 -15.17 -0.19
N CYS A 486 15.70 -15.88 0.57
CA CYS A 486 14.80 -16.89 0.02
C CYS A 486 13.66 -16.26 -0.80
N ASN A 487 13.06 -15.20 -0.27
CA ASN A 487 12.07 -14.37 -0.94
C ASN A 487 11.96 -13.06 -0.16
N ASP A 488 12.34 -11.96 -0.79
CA ASP A 488 12.40 -10.65 -0.16
C ASP A 488 11.19 -9.76 -0.49
N ASP A 489 10.06 -10.39 -0.87
CA ASP A 489 8.78 -9.71 -1.07
C ASP A 489 8.41 -8.89 0.19
N PRO A 490 8.10 -7.59 0.07
CA PRO A 490 7.83 -6.74 1.22
C PRO A 490 6.69 -7.22 2.12
N LEU A 491 5.65 -7.87 1.59
CA LEU A 491 4.53 -8.35 2.38
C LEU A 491 4.86 -9.64 3.13
N ILE A 492 5.72 -10.51 2.60
CA ILE A 492 6.25 -11.64 3.38
C ILE A 492 7.04 -11.12 4.58
N LEU A 493 7.97 -10.19 4.33
CA LEU A 493 8.82 -9.62 5.38
C LEU A 493 7.99 -8.92 6.46
N ARG A 494 7.02 -8.09 6.08
CA ARG A 494 6.15 -7.39 7.03
C ARG A 494 5.28 -8.34 7.85
N THR A 495 4.66 -9.33 7.19
CA THR A 495 3.81 -10.31 7.88
C THR A 495 4.62 -11.09 8.92
N LEU A 496 5.78 -11.62 8.55
CA LEU A 496 6.63 -12.36 9.48
C LEU A 496 7.16 -11.48 10.62
N GLY A 497 7.57 -10.24 10.32
CA GLY A 497 8.04 -9.30 11.34
C GLY A 497 6.95 -8.92 12.34
N ALA A 498 5.72 -8.66 11.86
CA ALA A 498 4.56 -8.38 12.70
C ALA A 498 4.19 -9.56 13.61
N LEU A 499 4.36 -10.79 13.14
CA LEU A 499 4.18 -12.01 13.95
C LEU A 499 5.31 -12.22 14.98
N GLY A 500 6.40 -11.45 14.90
CA GLY A 500 7.52 -11.47 15.85
C GLY A 500 8.75 -12.29 15.40
N CYS A 501 8.80 -12.70 14.13
CA CYS A 501 9.95 -13.35 13.51
C CYS A 501 11.18 -12.40 13.49
N GLY A 502 12.37 -12.96 13.65
CA GLY A 502 13.62 -12.25 13.34
C GLY A 502 13.95 -12.33 11.84
N PHE A 503 15.09 -11.78 11.44
CA PHE A 503 15.58 -11.87 10.06
C PHE A 503 17.06 -12.25 9.98
N ASP A 504 17.35 -13.29 9.20
CA ASP A 504 18.69 -13.60 8.71
C ASP A 504 18.95 -12.77 7.45
N CYS A 505 19.92 -11.86 7.55
CA CYS A 505 20.39 -11.03 6.46
C CYS A 505 21.83 -11.43 6.07
N ALA A 506 22.09 -11.49 4.77
CA ALA A 506 23.38 -11.83 4.16
C ALA A 506 24.10 -10.61 3.53
N SER A 507 23.48 -9.43 3.49
CA SER A 507 24.05 -8.23 2.89
C SER A 507 23.61 -6.92 3.53
N LYS A 508 24.35 -5.84 3.25
CA LYS A 508 23.99 -4.45 3.59
C LYS A 508 22.59 -4.08 3.08
N ASN A 509 22.23 -4.53 1.88
CA ASN A 509 20.95 -4.16 1.25
C ASN A 509 19.78 -4.85 1.94
N GLU A 510 19.93 -6.12 2.35
CA GLU A 510 18.90 -6.82 3.13
C GLU A 510 18.70 -6.18 4.50
N ILE A 511 19.79 -5.85 5.22
CA ILE A 511 19.72 -5.13 6.49
C ILE A 511 18.96 -3.81 6.33
N ASN A 512 19.36 -2.99 5.35
CA ASN A 512 18.71 -1.71 5.08
C ASN A 512 17.25 -1.88 4.70
N LYS A 513 16.91 -2.93 3.95
CA LYS A 513 15.52 -3.24 3.58
C LYS A 513 14.70 -3.51 4.84
N ILE A 514 15.15 -4.39 5.74
CA ILE A 514 14.43 -4.70 6.99
C ILE A 514 14.30 -3.45 7.88
N LEU A 515 15.38 -2.69 8.08
CA LEU A 515 15.33 -1.46 8.88
C LEU A 515 14.38 -0.42 8.29
N LYS A 516 14.34 -0.26 6.96
CA LYS A 516 13.41 0.65 6.27
C LYS A 516 11.95 0.23 6.41
N LEU A 517 11.66 -1.07 6.57
CA LEU A 517 10.29 -1.52 6.84
C LEU A 517 9.78 -1.06 8.21
N ASN A 518 10.68 -0.75 9.15
CA ASN A 518 10.41 -0.30 10.51
C ASN A 518 9.47 -1.24 11.29
N ILE A 519 9.65 -2.55 11.12
CA ILE A 519 8.83 -3.60 11.73
C ILE A 519 9.51 -4.28 12.93
N VAL A 520 10.85 -4.33 12.96
CA VAL A 520 11.64 -4.93 14.04
C VAL A 520 12.90 -4.10 14.29
N GLY A 521 13.46 -4.18 15.50
CA GLY A 521 14.71 -3.53 15.85
C GLY A 521 15.97 -4.31 15.45
N PRO A 522 17.16 -3.70 15.52
CA PRO A 522 18.45 -4.35 15.20
C PRO A 522 18.71 -5.66 15.96
N GLU A 523 18.16 -5.82 17.16
CA GLU A 523 18.28 -7.02 17.99
C GLU A 523 17.57 -8.26 17.42
N LYS A 524 16.66 -8.05 16.46
CA LYS A 524 15.94 -9.10 15.74
C LYS A 524 16.57 -9.44 14.39
N ILE A 525 17.77 -8.94 14.11
CA ILE A 525 18.51 -9.20 12.88
C ILE A 525 19.81 -9.94 13.22
N ILE A 526 20.08 -11.02 12.49
CA ILE A 526 21.38 -11.70 12.48
C ILE A 526 22.04 -11.49 11.12
N TYR A 527 23.30 -11.07 11.10
CA TYR A 527 24.09 -11.01 9.86
C TYR A 527 24.81 -12.34 9.64
N ALA A 528 24.08 -13.34 9.13
CA ALA A 528 24.56 -14.72 9.06
C ALA A 528 25.35 -15.08 7.79
N ASN A 529 26.09 -14.12 7.24
CA ASN A 529 27.11 -14.38 6.21
C ASN A 529 28.48 -14.58 6.89
N PRO A 530 29.12 -15.76 6.79
CA PRO A 530 30.41 -16.00 7.42
C PRO A 530 31.56 -15.17 6.86
N CYS A 531 31.46 -14.69 5.60
CA CYS A 531 32.54 -14.01 4.88
C CYS A 531 32.08 -12.62 4.37
N LYS A 532 32.24 -11.57 5.20
CA LYS A 532 31.63 -10.25 4.94
C LYS A 532 32.57 -9.24 4.28
N THR A 533 32.03 -8.28 3.52
CA THR A 533 32.83 -7.15 3.00
C THR A 533 33.16 -6.18 4.14
N ARG A 534 34.39 -5.64 4.19
CA ARG A 534 34.86 -4.72 5.27
C ARG A 534 33.90 -3.55 5.52
N GLY A 535 33.53 -2.83 4.46
CA GLY A 535 32.58 -1.71 4.57
C GLY A 535 31.18 -2.11 5.02
N PHE A 536 30.79 -3.38 4.86
CA PHE A 536 29.49 -3.88 5.33
C PHE A 536 29.53 -4.28 6.80
N VAL A 537 30.68 -4.71 7.31
CA VAL A 537 30.90 -4.89 8.76
C VAL A 537 30.85 -3.53 9.47
N ALA A 538 31.49 -2.50 8.91
CA ALA A 538 31.40 -1.14 9.44
C ALA A 538 29.97 -0.58 9.41
N HIS A 539 29.22 -0.88 8.34
CA HIS A 539 27.79 -0.53 8.24
C HIS A 539 26.95 -1.22 9.32
N ALA A 540 27.19 -2.51 9.58
CA ALA A 540 26.51 -3.25 10.64
C ALA A 540 26.71 -2.59 12.03
N ASP A 541 27.93 -2.14 12.33
CA ASP A 541 28.23 -1.38 13.55
C ASP A 541 27.46 -0.05 13.61
N GLN A 542 27.45 0.72 12.51
CA GLN A 542 26.74 2.01 12.42
C GLN A 542 25.23 1.90 12.66
N VAL A 543 24.60 0.81 12.19
CA VAL A 543 23.16 0.58 12.35
C VAL A 543 22.81 -0.30 13.55
N GLY A 544 23.80 -0.63 14.40
CA GLY A 544 23.59 -1.33 15.67
C GLY A 544 23.38 -2.84 15.57
N ILE A 545 23.76 -3.49 14.46
CA ILE A 545 23.65 -4.93 14.26
C ILE A 545 24.86 -5.64 14.90
N ARG A 546 24.64 -6.30 16.04
CA ARG A 546 25.73 -6.92 16.81
C ARG A 546 26.02 -8.38 16.44
N ARG A 547 24.98 -9.16 16.14
CA ARG A 547 25.08 -10.61 15.94
C ARG A 547 25.53 -10.94 14.53
N MET A 548 26.69 -11.58 14.39
CA MET A 548 27.28 -11.93 13.10
C MET A 548 27.92 -13.33 13.14
N THR A 549 27.86 -14.06 12.02
CA THR A 549 28.52 -15.37 11.93
C THR A 549 29.97 -15.27 11.45
N PHE A 550 30.78 -16.28 11.74
CA PHE A 550 32.14 -16.46 11.19
C PHE A 550 32.54 -17.94 11.19
N ASP A 551 33.52 -18.32 10.38
CA ASP A 551 34.07 -19.68 10.32
C ASP A 551 35.60 -19.71 10.03
N ASN A 552 36.26 -18.55 10.07
CA ASN A 552 37.68 -18.41 9.72
C ASN A 552 38.34 -17.27 10.54
N VAL A 553 39.69 -17.25 10.56
CA VAL A 553 40.48 -16.29 11.35
C VAL A 553 40.44 -14.89 10.74
N GLU A 554 40.46 -14.79 9.42
CA GLU A 554 40.43 -13.52 8.68
C GLU A 554 39.17 -12.72 9.00
N GLU A 555 38.04 -13.40 9.21
CA GLU A 555 36.79 -12.78 9.62
C GLU A 555 36.89 -12.16 11.02
N LEU A 556 37.51 -12.84 11.98
CA LEU A 556 37.75 -12.32 13.32
C LEU A 556 38.62 -11.06 13.28
N LEU A 557 39.71 -11.09 12.51
CA LEU A 557 40.61 -9.94 12.33
C LEU A 557 39.88 -8.75 11.73
N LYS A 558 39.04 -8.99 10.71
CA LYS A 558 38.22 -7.97 10.08
C LYS A 558 37.20 -7.38 11.04
N VAL A 559 36.46 -8.22 11.78
CA VAL A 559 35.48 -7.75 12.76
C VAL A 559 36.13 -6.92 13.86
N LYS A 560 37.30 -7.33 14.37
CA LYS A 560 38.06 -6.56 15.37
C LYS A 560 38.35 -5.13 14.92
N GLN A 561 38.62 -4.95 13.63
CA GLN A 561 38.98 -3.65 13.06
C GLN A 561 37.76 -2.75 12.82
N PHE A 562 36.61 -3.32 12.42
CA PHE A 562 35.50 -2.54 11.86
C PHE A 562 34.22 -2.54 12.70
N HIS A 563 34.16 -3.31 13.80
CA HIS A 563 32.98 -3.39 14.64
C HIS A 563 33.33 -3.19 16.12
N SER A 564 32.66 -2.24 16.78
CA SER A 564 33.01 -1.78 18.13
C SER A 564 32.61 -2.77 19.22
N ASN A 565 31.47 -3.45 19.08
CA ASN A 565 30.97 -4.42 20.06
C ASN A 565 30.25 -5.62 19.39
N PRO A 566 31.00 -6.50 18.71
CA PRO A 566 30.43 -7.65 17.99
C PRO A 566 30.05 -8.79 18.94
N GLU A 567 28.97 -9.49 18.60
CA GLU A 567 28.56 -10.76 19.21
C GLU A 567 28.69 -11.86 18.14
N MET A 568 29.79 -12.60 18.17
CA MET A 568 30.14 -13.55 17.12
C MET A 568 29.52 -14.93 17.37
N ILE A 569 29.00 -15.56 16.31
CA ILE A 569 28.46 -16.92 16.32
C ILE A 569 29.31 -17.77 15.37
N LEU A 570 29.97 -18.80 15.90
CA LEU A 570 30.85 -19.65 15.11
C LEU A 570 30.03 -20.66 14.29
N ARG A 571 30.18 -20.66 12.97
CA ARG A 571 29.52 -21.59 12.08
C ARG A 571 30.35 -22.86 11.88
N ILE A 572 29.77 -24.02 12.13
CA ILE A 572 30.40 -25.33 11.90
C ILE A 572 29.84 -26.03 10.66
N ALA A 573 30.66 -26.87 10.03
CA ALA A 573 30.28 -27.70 8.91
C ALA A 573 29.72 -29.04 9.41
N VAL A 574 28.43 -29.27 9.14
CA VAL A 574 27.75 -30.55 9.35
C VAL A 574 26.77 -30.74 8.20
N ASP A 575 27.23 -31.38 7.12
CA ASP A 575 26.40 -31.62 5.94
C ASP A 575 25.64 -32.94 6.05
N ASP A 576 24.36 -32.91 5.67
CA ASP A 576 23.63 -34.12 5.29
C ASP A 576 24.14 -34.56 3.90
N PRO A 577 24.77 -35.74 3.77
CA PRO A 577 25.26 -36.22 2.47
C PRO A 577 24.13 -36.42 1.44
N THR A 578 22.88 -36.47 1.88
CA THR A 578 21.69 -36.65 1.03
C THR A 578 20.93 -35.35 0.72
N ALA A 579 21.38 -34.20 1.24
CA ALA A 579 20.77 -32.91 0.95
C ALA A 579 20.89 -32.55 -0.54
N THR A 580 19.88 -31.85 -1.07
CA THR A 580 19.89 -31.36 -2.46
C THR A 580 21.05 -30.41 -2.73
N ILE A 581 21.35 -29.54 -1.76
CA ILE A 581 22.48 -28.60 -1.85
C ILE A 581 23.28 -28.68 -0.56
N GLN A 582 24.51 -29.16 -0.68
CA GLN A 582 25.50 -29.19 0.39
C GLN A 582 26.19 -27.82 0.49
N MET A 583 26.31 -27.28 1.71
CA MET A 583 26.91 -25.95 1.94
C MET A 583 28.25 -26.01 2.66
N GLY A 584 28.58 -27.12 3.32
CA GLY A 584 29.81 -27.30 4.08
C GLY A 584 31.09 -27.19 3.26
N MET A 585 31.04 -27.44 1.94
CA MET A 585 32.19 -27.19 1.06
C MET A 585 32.60 -25.70 1.04
N LYS A 586 31.64 -24.78 1.14
CA LYS A 586 31.90 -23.34 1.06
C LYS A 586 31.95 -22.67 2.44
N PHE A 587 31.16 -23.15 3.40
CA PHE A 587 30.95 -22.48 4.68
C PHE A 587 30.91 -23.45 5.85
N GLY A 588 31.40 -23.00 7.00
CA GLY A 588 31.48 -23.78 8.23
C GLY A 588 32.86 -24.41 8.41
N CYS A 589 33.40 -24.30 9.61
CA CYS A 589 34.66 -24.96 9.95
C CYS A 589 34.42 -26.37 10.48
N ASP A 590 35.43 -27.24 10.35
CA ASP A 590 35.36 -28.58 10.95
C ASP A 590 35.15 -28.50 12.48
N PRO A 591 34.13 -29.17 13.03
CA PRO A 591 33.74 -29.00 14.42
C PRO A 591 34.74 -29.59 15.42
N VAL A 592 35.63 -30.48 15.00
CA VAL A 592 36.55 -31.20 15.90
C VAL A 592 37.95 -30.61 15.86
N SER A 593 38.47 -30.36 14.67
CA SER A 593 39.86 -29.99 14.44
C SER A 593 40.10 -28.48 14.29
N VAL A 594 39.11 -27.72 13.80
CA VAL A 594 39.28 -26.28 13.49
C VAL A 594 38.51 -25.40 14.46
N ALA A 595 37.26 -25.72 14.77
CA ALA A 595 36.40 -24.91 15.64
C ALA A 595 37.03 -24.57 17.01
N PRO A 596 37.68 -25.51 17.74
CA PRO A 596 38.34 -25.19 19.00
C PRO A 596 39.44 -24.13 18.87
N ASN A 597 40.23 -24.19 17.79
CA ASN A 597 41.30 -23.23 17.51
C ASN A 597 40.74 -21.83 17.22
N LEU A 598 39.59 -21.74 16.54
CA LEU A 598 38.92 -20.46 16.30
C LEU A 598 38.36 -19.82 17.57
N LEU A 599 37.80 -20.62 18.48
CA LEU A 599 37.35 -20.14 19.80
C LEU A 599 38.51 -19.61 20.64
N GLN A 600 39.65 -20.31 20.64
CA GLN A 600 40.88 -19.84 21.27
C GLN A 600 41.36 -18.52 20.64
N LYS A 601 41.34 -18.43 19.30
CA LYS A 601 41.78 -17.22 18.60
C LYS A 601 40.89 -16.02 18.87
N ALA A 602 39.57 -16.22 18.98
CA ALA A 602 38.64 -15.16 19.32
C ALA A 602 38.91 -14.60 20.74
N LEU A 603 39.27 -15.46 21.69
CA LEU A 603 39.68 -15.06 23.05
C LEU A 603 40.96 -14.19 23.01
N GLU A 604 41.99 -14.62 22.27
CA GLU A 604 43.23 -13.83 22.10
C GLU A 604 42.96 -12.43 21.53
N LEU A 605 42.01 -12.33 20.61
CA LEU A 605 41.59 -11.07 19.99
C LEU A 605 40.60 -10.25 20.85
N GLN A 606 40.20 -10.77 22.02
CA GLN A 606 39.17 -10.20 22.89
C GLN A 606 37.85 -9.95 22.15
N ILE A 607 37.45 -10.89 21.30
CA ILE A 607 36.18 -10.88 20.58
C ILE A 607 35.21 -11.81 21.30
N LYS A 608 34.01 -11.32 21.58
CA LYS A 608 32.97 -12.09 22.26
C LYS A 608 32.38 -13.12 21.29
N VAL A 609 32.61 -14.40 21.56
CA VAL A 609 31.84 -15.48 20.94
C VAL A 609 30.66 -15.78 21.86
N VAL A 610 29.45 -15.77 21.30
CA VAL A 610 28.20 -15.95 22.06
C VAL A 610 27.45 -17.21 21.67
N GLY A 611 27.92 -17.96 20.67
CA GLY A 611 27.15 -19.08 20.14
C GLY A 611 27.82 -19.88 19.06
N ILE A 612 27.13 -20.97 18.69
CA ILE A 612 27.47 -21.85 17.58
C ILE A 612 26.28 -21.87 16.61
N SER A 613 26.55 -21.83 15.32
CA SER A 613 25.58 -22.08 14.26
C SER A 613 25.99 -23.24 13.37
N PHE A 614 25.02 -23.86 12.71
CA PHE A 614 25.26 -24.83 11.65
C PHE A 614 24.16 -24.76 10.60
N HIS A 615 24.34 -25.43 9.47
CA HIS A 615 23.29 -25.56 8.47
C HIS A 615 23.40 -26.93 7.79
N VAL A 616 22.41 -27.80 7.98
CA VAL A 616 22.46 -29.21 7.52
C VAL A 616 22.38 -29.39 5.99
N GLY A 617 21.95 -28.35 5.27
CA GLY A 617 21.83 -28.32 3.82
C GLY A 617 20.39 -28.10 3.35
N THR A 618 20.22 -27.64 2.11
CA THR A 618 18.88 -27.41 1.55
C THR A 618 18.29 -28.73 1.07
N GLY A 619 17.08 -29.05 1.52
CA GLY A 619 16.43 -30.32 1.15
C GLY A 619 16.99 -31.53 1.90
N CYS A 620 17.34 -31.35 3.19
CA CYS A 620 17.73 -32.45 4.09
C CYS A 620 16.70 -33.59 4.05
N LYS A 621 17.20 -34.82 3.93
CA LYS A 621 16.37 -36.04 3.92
C LYS A 621 16.61 -36.90 5.15
N GLU A 622 17.71 -36.69 5.87
CA GLU A 622 18.09 -37.41 7.09
C GLU A 622 18.01 -36.52 8.34
N PRO A 623 16.88 -36.54 9.08
CA PRO A 623 16.68 -35.72 10.29
C PRO A 623 17.77 -35.86 11.36
N PHE A 624 18.40 -37.02 11.48
CA PHE A 624 19.45 -37.29 12.48
C PHE A 624 20.72 -36.46 12.28
N THR A 625 20.89 -35.84 11.11
CA THR A 625 21.96 -34.85 10.87
C THR A 625 21.82 -33.66 11.82
N PHE A 626 20.59 -33.21 12.12
CA PHE A 626 20.37 -32.16 13.12
C PHE A 626 20.83 -32.57 14.50
N GLU A 627 20.55 -33.81 14.94
CA GLU A 627 21.02 -34.31 16.24
C GLU A 627 22.55 -34.29 16.32
N THR A 628 23.22 -34.76 15.27
CA THR A 628 24.68 -34.78 15.19
C THR A 628 25.26 -33.36 15.29
N ALA A 629 24.66 -32.39 14.58
CA ALA A 629 25.09 -31.00 14.62
C ALA A 629 24.85 -30.34 15.99
N ILE A 630 23.71 -30.62 16.63
CA ILE A 630 23.40 -30.14 17.98
C ILE A 630 24.40 -30.72 18.99
N LYS A 631 24.75 -32.00 18.87
CA LYS A 631 25.76 -32.63 19.72
C LYS A 631 27.12 -31.95 19.58
N HIS A 632 27.62 -31.75 18.36
CA HIS A 632 28.88 -31.03 18.15
C HIS A 632 28.82 -29.60 18.69
N SER A 633 27.67 -28.94 18.56
CA SER A 633 27.47 -27.60 19.11
C SER A 633 27.57 -27.59 20.63
N ARG A 634 27.06 -28.62 21.32
CA ARG A 634 27.19 -28.77 22.79
C ARG A 634 28.65 -28.89 23.21
N ASP A 635 29.41 -29.77 22.56
CA ASP A 635 30.83 -29.99 22.87
C ASP A 635 31.62 -28.67 22.75
N LEU A 636 31.35 -27.88 21.70
CA LEU A 636 31.96 -26.57 21.48
C LEU A 636 31.45 -25.48 22.44
N PHE A 637 30.19 -25.55 22.87
CA PHE A 637 29.67 -24.68 23.92
C PHE A 637 30.42 -24.90 25.24
N ASP A 638 30.60 -26.15 25.66
CA ASP A 638 31.33 -26.49 26.89
C ASP A 638 32.77 -26.02 26.82
N PHE A 639 33.45 -26.26 25.70
CA PHE A 639 34.81 -25.78 25.47
C PHE A 639 34.88 -24.24 25.48
N GLY A 640 33.95 -23.55 24.81
CA GLY A 640 33.86 -22.09 24.81
C GLY A 640 33.67 -21.51 26.21
N ILE A 641 32.80 -22.12 27.04
CA ILE A 641 32.58 -21.71 28.43
C ILE A 641 33.85 -21.90 29.25
N GLN A 642 34.56 -23.01 29.10
CA GLN A 642 35.84 -23.27 29.78
C GLN A 642 36.91 -22.25 29.40
N LEU A 643 36.92 -21.77 28.15
CA LEU A 643 37.80 -20.69 27.69
C LEU A 643 37.40 -19.29 28.22
N GLY A 644 36.18 -19.13 28.74
CA GLY A 644 35.66 -17.86 29.24
C GLY A 644 34.71 -17.11 28.29
N HIS A 645 34.25 -17.73 27.20
CA HIS A 645 33.21 -17.15 26.34
C HIS A 645 31.82 -17.27 26.98
N HIS A 646 30.97 -16.27 26.74
CA HIS A 646 29.59 -16.27 27.22
C HIS A 646 28.64 -16.93 26.20
N MET A 647 28.78 -18.26 26.07
CA MET A 647 28.00 -19.06 25.12
C MET A 647 26.53 -19.13 25.54
N LYS A 648 25.63 -18.55 24.74
CA LYS A 648 24.19 -18.44 25.00
C LYS A 648 23.29 -18.76 23.80
N VAL A 649 23.79 -18.61 22.57
CA VAL A 649 22.98 -18.69 21.35
C VAL A 649 23.32 -19.96 20.57
N LEU A 650 22.35 -20.86 20.41
CA LEU A 650 22.45 -21.95 19.45
C LEU A 650 21.59 -21.61 18.24
N ASP A 651 22.20 -21.60 17.06
CA ASP A 651 21.50 -21.41 15.81
C ASP A 651 21.52 -22.70 14.99
N ILE A 652 20.34 -23.31 14.82
CA ILE A 652 20.21 -24.58 14.09
C ILE A 652 20.09 -24.41 12.58
N GLY A 653 20.22 -23.18 12.07
CA GLY A 653 20.22 -22.85 10.65
C GLY A 653 18.92 -23.17 9.94
N GLY A 654 19.02 -23.48 8.64
CA GLY A 654 17.90 -23.76 7.75
C GLY A 654 17.80 -25.23 7.34
N GLY A 655 17.22 -25.47 6.16
CA GLY A 655 17.06 -26.82 5.58
C GLY A 655 15.67 -27.45 5.76
N PHE A 656 14.77 -26.79 6.49
CA PHE A 656 13.39 -27.23 6.70
C PHE A 656 12.58 -27.24 5.39
N PRO A 657 11.75 -28.27 5.15
CA PRO A 657 10.99 -28.42 3.90
C PRO A 657 9.89 -27.37 3.77
N GLY A 658 9.63 -26.88 2.56
CA GLY A 658 8.55 -25.92 2.26
C GLY A 658 7.14 -26.51 2.40
N PHE A 659 7.03 -27.80 2.08
CA PHE A 659 5.82 -28.61 2.09
C PHE A 659 6.22 -30.05 2.41
N ASP A 660 5.28 -30.81 2.96
CA ASP A 660 5.56 -32.18 3.39
C ASP A 660 5.65 -33.12 2.18
N THR A 661 6.52 -34.12 2.31
CA THR A 661 6.67 -35.23 1.37
C THR A 661 6.61 -36.56 2.13
N ASP A 662 6.47 -37.68 1.43
CA ASP A 662 6.46 -39.01 2.05
C ASP A 662 7.72 -39.27 2.90
N HIS A 663 8.86 -38.72 2.46
CA HIS A 663 10.16 -38.94 3.09
C HIS A 663 10.42 -37.97 4.24
N ILE A 664 10.19 -36.67 4.05
CA ILE A 664 10.53 -35.62 5.02
C ILE A 664 9.37 -34.65 5.26
N SER A 665 9.14 -34.30 6.53
CA SER A 665 8.17 -33.31 6.98
C SER A 665 8.74 -32.48 8.13
N LEU A 666 8.16 -31.31 8.40
CA LEU A 666 8.59 -30.50 9.56
C LEU A 666 8.47 -31.30 10.86
N THR A 667 7.37 -32.00 11.08
CA THR A 667 7.14 -32.77 12.31
C THR A 667 8.20 -33.85 12.54
N LYS A 668 8.64 -34.56 11.49
CA LYS A 668 9.73 -35.55 11.60
C LYS A 668 11.04 -34.90 12.07
N ILE A 669 11.41 -33.77 11.47
CA ILE A 669 12.61 -33.01 11.85
C ILE A 669 12.46 -32.46 13.27
N ALA A 670 11.31 -31.85 13.58
CA ALA A 670 11.02 -31.23 14.86
C ALA A 670 11.10 -32.24 16.02
N ASN A 671 10.62 -33.47 15.84
CA ASN A 671 10.76 -34.52 16.85
C ASN A 671 12.23 -34.81 17.19
N VAL A 672 13.08 -34.97 16.16
CA VAL A 672 14.51 -35.22 16.37
C VAL A 672 15.20 -34.01 17.01
N VAL A 673 14.91 -32.80 16.52
CA VAL A 673 15.46 -31.55 17.06
C VAL A 673 15.04 -31.35 18.51
N ASN A 674 13.76 -31.50 18.86
CA ASN A 674 13.27 -31.32 20.23
C ASN A 674 13.92 -32.32 21.20
N CYS A 675 14.03 -33.59 20.81
CA CYS A 675 14.73 -34.60 21.61
C CYS A 675 16.22 -34.25 21.81
N ALA A 676 16.89 -33.79 20.75
CA ALA A 676 18.29 -33.38 20.84
C ALA A 676 18.47 -32.11 21.70
N LEU A 677 17.60 -31.11 21.57
CA LEU A 677 17.62 -29.89 22.37
C LEU A 677 17.35 -30.18 23.85
N GLU A 678 16.44 -31.10 24.17
CA GLU A 678 16.19 -31.50 25.55
C GLU A 678 17.42 -32.17 26.18
N LYS A 679 18.10 -33.02 25.41
CA LYS A 679 19.29 -33.73 25.85
C LYS A 679 20.53 -32.83 26.02
N TYR A 680 20.79 -31.96 25.05
CA TYR A 680 22.07 -31.22 24.96
C TYR A 680 21.96 -29.75 25.38
N PHE A 681 20.78 -29.14 25.28
CA PHE A 681 20.55 -27.74 25.63
C PHE A 681 19.28 -27.62 26.49
N PRO A 682 19.24 -28.21 27.71
CA PRO A 682 18.03 -28.25 28.53
C PRO A 682 17.58 -26.85 28.97
N VAL A 683 16.30 -26.70 29.32
CA VAL A 683 15.63 -25.39 29.56
C VAL A 683 16.29 -24.61 30.70
N GLU A 684 16.81 -25.31 31.71
CA GLU A 684 17.50 -24.76 32.89
C GLU A 684 18.76 -23.98 32.53
N GLY A 685 19.37 -24.27 31.38
CA GLY A 685 20.56 -23.55 30.90
C GLY A 685 20.26 -22.16 30.34
N ASN A 686 18.98 -21.78 30.19
CA ASN A 686 18.54 -20.47 29.69
C ASN A 686 19.20 -20.07 28.34
N TYR A 687 19.36 -21.05 27.45
CA TYR A 687 19.90 -20.86 26.11
C TYR A 687 18.87 -20.21 25.18
N GLU A 688 19.34 -19.32 24.32
CA GLU A 688 18.55 -18.81 23.20
C GLU A 688 18.75 -19.73 21.99
N ILE A 689 17.69 -20.45 21.60
CA ILE A 689 17.70 -21.30 20.42
C ILE A 689 17.01 -20.57 19.27
N ILE A 690 17.73 -20.39 18.17
CA ILE A 690 17.23 -19.76 16.95
C ILE A 690 17.40 -20.70 15.74
N ALA A 691 16.74 -20.37 14.64
CA ALA A 691 16.91 -21.03 13.36
C ALA A 691 16.77 -20.02 12.22
N GLU A 692 17.22 -20.40 11.03
CA GLU A 692 17.22 -19.60 9.80
C GLU A 692 16.29 -20.16 8.69
N PRO A 693 14.99 -20.41 8.94
CA PRO A 693 14.09 -20.95 7.93
C PRO A 693 13.81 -19.93 6.81
N GLY A 694 14.17 -20.29 5.57
CA GLY A 694 13.73 -19.57 4.36
C GLY A 694 12.56 -20.28 3.67
N ARG A 695 12.86 -21.39 2.98
CA ARG A 695 11.90 -22.15 2.15
C ARG A 695 10.64 -22.58 2.90
N PHE A 696 10.78 -22.97 4.17
CA PHE A 696 9.64 -23.38 5.01
C PHE A 696 8.51 -22.35 5.01
N PHE A 697 8.86 -21.06 5.08
CA PHE A 697 7.90 -19.96 5.05
C PHE A 697 7.52 -19.56 3.62
N ALA A 698 8.48 -19.49 2.72
CA ALA A 698 8.27 -18.86 1.42
C ALA A 698 7.64 -19.77 0.35
N ALA A 699 7.85 -21.10 0.39
CA ALA A 699 7.52 -21.96 -0.74
C ALA A 699 6.01 -22.06 -1.02
N ALA A 700 5.24 -22.58 -0.06
CA ALA A 700 3.82 -22.89 -0.22
C ALA A 700 2.89 -21.67 -0.44
N PRO A 701 3.15 -20.48 0.15
CA PRO A 701 2.30 -19.31 -0.06
C PRO A 701 2.15 -18.86 -1.52
N MET A 702 3.09 -19.19 -2.40
CA MET A 702 3.14 -18.62 -3.75
C MET A 702 2.95 -19.67 -4.83
N SER A 703 2.12 -19.34 -5.82
CA SER A 703 1.93 -20.16 -7.03
C SER A 703 2.11 -19.30 -8.28
N VAL A 704 2.65 -19.90 -9.35
CA VAL A 704 2.88 -19.26 -10.65
C VAL A 704 1.91 -19.83 -11.67
N VAL A 705 1.35 -18.97 -12.52
CA VAL A 705 0.45 -19.34 -13.62
C VAL A 705 1.02 -18.78 -14.92
N THR A 706 1.11 -19.64 -15.93
CA THR A 706 1.67 -19.31 -17.25
C THR A 706 0.68 -19.66 -18.35
N ASN A 707 0.73 -18.95 -19.47
CA ASN A 707 -0.12 -19.20 -20.64
C ASN A 707 0.68 -19.91 -21.73
N ILE A 708 0.05 -20.85 -22.44
CA ILE A 708 0.63 -21.50 -23.62
C ILE A 708 0.54 -20.55 -24.81
N ILE A 709 1.67 -19.96 -25.18
CA ILE A 709 1.77 -19.02 -26.30
C ILE A 709 2.07 -19.72 -27.63
N SER A 710 2.59 -20.95 -27.61
CA SER A 710 2.80 -21.76 -28.81
C SER A 710 2.80 -23.26 -28.52
N SER A 711 2.43 -24.05 -29.51
CA SER A 711 2.38 -25.51 -29.45
C SER A 711 2.87 -26.12 -30.76
N VAL A 712 3.80 -27.09 -30.67
CA VAL A 712 4.36 -27.79 -31.83
C VAL A 712 4.19 -29.29 -31.64
N LYS A 713 3.49 -29.93 -32.59
CA LYS A 713 3.37 -31.40 -32.65
C LYS A 713 4.66 -32.00 -33.21
N VAL A 714 5.21 -33.01 -32.54
CA VAL A 714 6.42 -33.73 -32.93
C VAL A 714 6.23 -35.24 -32.75
N PRO A 715 7.05 -36.10 -33.38
CA PRO A 715 7.13 -37.50 -32.98
C PRO A 715 7.58 -37.62 -31.52
N ALA A 716 6.91 -38.45 -30.72
CA ALA A 716 7.22 -38.62 -29.30
C ALA A 716 8.68 -39.09 -29.07
N SER A 717 9.26 -39.81 -30.03
CA SER A 717 10.68 -40.20 -30.01
C SER A 717 11.66 -39.02 -29.93
N ARG A 718 11.27 -37.82 -30.38
CA ARG A 718 12.07 -36.59 -30.23
C ARG A 718 12.19 -36.16 -28.77
N ILE A 719 11.20 -36.49 -27.94
CA ILE A 719 11.13 -36.14 -26.53
C ILE A 719 11.66 -37.29 -25.68
N THR A 720 11.14 -38.51 -25.87
CA THR A 720 11.53 -39.69 -25.09
C THR A 720 12.94 -40.19 -25.41
N ARG A 721 13.50 -39.76 -26.55
CA ARG A 721 14.75 -40.27 -27.15
C ARG A 721 14.70 -41.78 -27.44
N LYS A 722 13.52 -42.40 -27.50
CA LYS A 722 13.32 -43.82 -27.80
C LYS A 722 12.78 -44.00 -29.21
N LYS A 723 13.50 -44.75 -30.06
CA LYS A 723 13.07 -45.05 -31.44
C LYS A 723 11.71 -45.76 -31.52
N SER A 724 11.35 -46.54 -30.50
CA SER A 724 10.06 -47.24 -30.40
C SER A 724 8.85 -46.30 -30.37
N ASP A 725 9.04 -45.02 -30.02
CA ASP A 725 7.96 -44.03 -29.92
C ASP A 725 7.82 -43.16 -31.18
N ALA A 726 8.51 -43.50 -32.28
CA ALA A 726 8.53 -42.67 -33.50
C ALA A 726 7.15 -42.49 -34.17
N ASN A 727 6.24 -43.45 -34.00
CA ASN A 727 4.88 -43.40 -34.54
C ASN A 727 3.86 -42.81 -33.54
N LYS A 728 4.30 -42.40 -32.35
CA LYS A 728 3.43 -41.78 -31.34
C LYS A 728 3.55 -40.26 -31.42
N ASP A 729 2.49 -39.58 -31.06
CA ASP A 729 2.45 -38.12 -30.99
C ASP A 729 3.09 -37.61 -29.69
N GLY A 730 3.87 -36.54 -29.79
CA GLY A 730 4.37 -35.74 -28.68
C GLY A 730 4.22 -34.25 -28.97
N PHE A 731 4.38 -33.41 -27.94
CA PHE A 731 4.13 -31.97 -28.03
C PHE A 731 5.25 -31.14 -27.38
N MET A 732 5.58 -30.01 -27.98
CA MET A 732 6.45 -28.99 -27.39
C MET A 732 5.60 -27.75 -27.14
N TYR A 733 5.43 -27.38 -25.87
CA TYR A 733 4.67 -26.20 -25.45
C TYR A 733 5.63 -25.08 -25.08
N TYR A 734 5.35 -23.86 -25.55
CA TYR A 734 6.07 -22.65 -25.18
C TYR A 734 5.14 -21.79 -24.34
N VAL A 735 5.63 -21.35 -23.19
CA VAL A 735 4.89 -20.50 -22.27
C VAL A 735 5.57 -19.15 -22.09
N ASN A 736 4.84 -18.18 -21.55
CA ASN A 736 5.29 -16.80 -21.40
C ASN A 736 6.02 -16.48 -20.08
N GLU A 737 6.59 -17.51 -19.45
CA GLU A 737 7.49 -17.37 -18.30
C GLU A 737 8.51 -18.52 -18.32
N GLY A 738 9.72 -18.34 -17.79
CA GLY A 738 10.82 -19.28 -18.04
C GLY A 738 11.90 -19.31 -16.99
N THR A 739 12.98 -20.00 -17.33
CA THR A 739 14.11 -20.27 -16.44
C THR A 739 14.96 -19.04 -16.12
N TYR A 740 14.81 -17.95 -16.87
CA TYR A 740 15.42 -16.65 -16.55
C TYR A 740 14.57 -15.80 -15.59
N GLY A 741 13.28 -16.12 -15.46
CA GLY A 741 12.33 -15.52 -14.53
C GLY A 741 12.17 -16.37 -13.28
N TYR A 742 10.94 -16.75 -12.93
CA TYR A 742 10.58 -17.53 -11.73
C TYR A 742 11.06 -18.99 -11.77
N PHE A 743 11.32 -19.58 -12.94
CA PHE A 743 11.78 -20.97 -13.04
C PHE A 743 13.31 -21.11 -12.98
N ASN A 744 14.03 -20.05 -12.62
CA ASN A 744 15.47 -20.09 -12.37
C ASN A 744 15.85 -21.09 -11.26
N CYS A 745 14.91 -21.40 -10.36
CA CYS A 745 15.05 -22.42 -9.34
C CYS A 745 15.37 -23.82 -9.91
N LYS A 746 15.09 -24.06 -11.19
CA LYS A 746 15.55 -25.28 -11.89
C LYS A 746 17.08 -25.39 -11.85
N PHE A 747 17.78 -24.30 -12.08
CA PHE A 747 19.24 -24.28 -12.14
C PHE A 747 19.88 -24.14 -10.77
N TYR A 748 19.39 -23.22 -9.94
CA TYR A 748 20.02 -22.89 -8.67
C TYR A 748 19.57 -23.79 -7.52
N GLU A 749 18.35 -24.36 -7.60
CA GLU A 749 17.75 -25.16 -6.52
C GLU A 749 17.42 -26.60 -6.94
N HIS A 750 17.69 -26.97 -8.19
CA HIS A 750 17.31 -28.26 -8.78
C HIS A 750 15.81 -28.58 -8.60
N TYR A 751 14.97 -27.53 -8.63
CA TYR A 751 13.53 -27.63 -8.40
C TYR A 751 12.74 -27.03 -9.56
N CYS A 752 11.87 -27.84 -10.16
CA CYS A 752 10.88 -27.41 -11.14
C CYS A 752 9.69 -28.37 -11.06
N PRO A 753 8.57 -28.00 -10.42
CA PRO A 753 7.40 -28.86 -10.37
C PRO A 753 6.79 -28.99 -11.78
N PRO A 754 6.20 -30.14 -12.14
CA PRO A 754 5.51 -30.28 -13.41
C PRO A 754 4.26 -29.40 -13.43
N GLY A 755 4.05 -28.66 -14.52
CA GLY A 755 2.87 -27.82 -14.68
C GLY A 755 1.61 -28.65 -14.81
N GLU A 756 0.57 -28.23 -14.08
CA GLU A 756 -0.77 -28.81 -14.17
C GLU A 756 -1.64 -27.94 -15.09
N PRO A 757 -2.44 -28.52 -16.00
CA PRO A 757 -3.50 -27.75 -16.66
C PRO A 757 -4.40 -27.10 -15.60
N LEU A 758 -4.54 -25.78 -15.65
CA LEU A 758 -5.28 -25.03 -14.63
C LEU A 758 -6.77 -25.38 -14.68
N PHE A 759 -7.31 -25.61 -15.87
CA PHE A 759 -8.71 -26.00 -16.06
C PHE A 759 -8.83 -27.49 -16.42
N PRO A 760 -9.74 -28.23 -15.76
CA PRO A 760 -10.07 -29.59 -16.16
C PRO A 760 -10.75 -29.58 -17.54
N ASN A 761 -10.46 -30.60 -18.35
CA ASN A 761 -11.12 -30.82 -19.62
C ASN A 761 -11.49 -32.31 -19.76
N PRO A 762 -12.67 -32.72 -19.27
CA PRO A 762 -13.07 -34.12 -19.21
C PRO A 762 -13.01 -34.86 -20.56
N LEU A 763 -13.13 -34.14 -21.67
CA LEU A 763 -13.07 -34.70 -23.02
C LEU A 763 -11.63 -35.02 -23.48
N LYS A 764 -10.63 -34.31 -22.95
CA LYS A 764 -9.22 -34.43 -23.35
C LYS A 764 -8.34 -35.07 -22.27
N ASP A 765 -8.75 -35.06 -21.01
CA ASP A 765 -7.97 -35.53 -19.86
C ASP A 765 -7.70 -37.05 -19.87
N GLY A 766 -8.44 -37.83 -20.67
CA GLY A 766 -8.29 -39.29 -20.76
C GLY A 766 -7.08 -39.80 -21.54
N LYS A 767 -6.42 -38.97 -22.38
CA LYS A 767 -5.26 -39.37 -23.20
C LYS A 767 -4.08 -38.44 -22.98
N LEU A 768 -2.98 -39.00 -22.45
CA LEU A 768 -1.74 -38.28 -22.20
C LEU A 768 -0.73 -38.47 -23.33
N PHE A 769 0.08 -37.44 -23.56
CA PHE A 769 1.13 -37.39 -24.56
C PHE A 769 2.44 -36.96 -23.92
N HIS A 770 3.56 -37.46 -24.44
CA HIS A 770 4.88 -36.97 -24.07
C HIS A 770 5.01 -35.51 -24.49
N CYS A 771 5.40 -34.65 -23.56
CA CYS A 771 5.60 -33.25 -23.85
C CYS A 771 6.85 -32.65 -23.19
N THR A 772 7.22 -31.48 -23.70
CA THR A 772 8.22 -30.58 -23.12
C THR A 772 7.60 -29.21 -22.95
N VAL A 773 8.07 -28.44 -21.95
CA VAL A 773 7.62 -27.07 -21.70
C VAL A 773 8.83 -26.14 -21.72
N TRP A 774 8.74 -25.08 -22.52
CA TRP A 774 9.79 -24.12 -22.81
C TRP A 774 9.35 -22.73 -22.37
N GLY A 775 10.29 -21.92 -21.89
CA GLY A 775 10.07 -20.52 -21.61
C GLY A 775 10.08 -19.64 -22.87
N PRO A 776 9.91 -18.32 -22.72
CA PRO A 776 9.70 -17.41 -23.83
C PRO A 776 10.98 -16.88 -24.48
N THR A 777 12.15 -17.14 -23.90
CA THR A 777 13.39 -16.52 -24.37
C THR A 777 13.92 -17.14 -25.66
N CYS A 778 14.84 -16.45 -26.33
CA CYS A 778 15.52 -16.99 -27.51
C CYS A 778 16.65 -17.98 -27.17
N ASP A 779 16.76 -18.42 -25.91
CA ASP A 779 17.78 -19.36 -25.46
C ASP A 779 17.25 -20.80 -25.47
N GLY A 780 17.99 -21.72 -26.11
CA GLY A 780 17.68 -23.14 -26.12
C GLY A 780 17.85 -23.84 -24.76
N LEU A 781 18.44 -23.17 -23.75
CA LEU A 781 18.46 -23.65 -22.37
C LEU A 781 17.20 -23.27 -21.58
N ASP A 782 16.33 -22.43 -22.15
CA ASP A 782 15.09 -22.02 -21.52
C ASP A 782 14.00 -23.09 -21.62
N GLN A 783 14.34 -24.27 -21.10
CA GLN A 783 13.49 -25.43 -21.04
C GLN A 783 13.14 -25.69 -19.58
N MET A 784 11.88 -25.50 -19.23
CA MET A 784 11.37 -25.76 -17.89
C MET A 784 11.24 -27.28 -17.67
N GLU A 785 10.43 -27.94 -18.50
CA GLU A 785 10.15 -29.37 -18.40
C GLU A 785 10.79 -30.15 -19.54
N GLU A 786 11.75 -31.02 -19.21
CA GLU A 786 12.48 -31.85 -20.17
C GLU A 786 11.67 -33.05 -20.68
N SER A 787 10.76 -33.55 -19.85
CA SER A 787 9.84 -34.63 -20.21
C SER A 787 8.72 -34.69 -19.20
N SER A 788 7.49 -34.46 -19.63
CA SER A 788 6.29 -34.71 -18.83
C SER A 788 5.20 -35.36 -19.66
N MET A 789 4.11 -35.75 -18.99
CA MET A 789 2.93 -36.34 -19.61
C MET A 789 1.75 -35.43 -19.33
N LYS A 790 1.15 -34.86 -20.38
CA LYS A 790 -0.01 -33.99 -20.28
C LYS A 790 -1.04 -34.39 -21.32
N ARG A 791 -2.31 -34.01 -21.13
CA ARG A 791 -3.27 -34.06 -22.24
C ARG A 791 -2.82 -33.13 -23.35
N ASN A 792 -3.45 -33.25 -24.53
CA ASN A 792 -3.21 -32.27 -25.58
C ASN A 792 -3.76 -30.90 -25.15
N LEU A 793 -2.86 -29.93 -25.01
CA LEU A 793 -3.15 -28.54 -24.65
C LEU A 793 -3.12 -27.63 -25.89
N GLU A 794 -3.96 -26.61 -25.88
CA GLU A 794 -4.09 -25.60 -26.94
C GLU A 794 -3.43 -24.27 -26.55
N VAL A 795 -3.11 -23.45 -27.56
CA VAL A 795 -2.63 -22.07 -27.35
C VAL A 795 -3.72 -21.28 -26.64
N GLY A 796 -3.34 -20.50 -25.62
CA GLY A 796 -4.26 -19.79 -24.72
C GLY A 796 -4.69 -20.58 -23.48
N GLU A 797 -4.36 -21.88 -23.38
CA GLU A 797 -4.57 -22.62 -22.13
C GLU A 797 -3.51 -22.29 -21.07
N TRP A 798 -3.89 -22.42 -19.80
CA TRP A 798 -3.06 -22.02 -18.66
C TRP A 798 -2.45 -23.23 -17.95
N LEU A 799 -1.19 -23.11 -17.55
CA LEU A 799 -0.48 -24.05 -16.69
C LEU A 799 -0.26 -23.45 -15.29
N TYR A 800 -0.59 -24.22 -14.27
CA TYR A 800 -0.45 -23.92 -12.85
C TYR A 800 0.75 -24.62 -12.23
N TYR A 801 1.55 -23.87 -11.47
CA TYR A 801 2.73 -24.35 -10.77
C TYR A 801 2.64 -23.98 -9.27
N PRO A 802 2.34 -24.94 -8.37
CA PRO A 802 2.27 -24.69 -6.93
C PRO A 802 3.67 -24.60 -6.30
N ASN A 803 3.73 -24.04 -5.07
CA ASN A 803 4.92 -24.03 -4.22
C ASN A 803 6.14 -23.27 -4.81
N MET A 804 5.87 -22.22 -5.58
CA MET A 804 6.86 -21.47 -6.37
C MET A 804 7.38 -20.21 -5.65
N GLY A 805 7.33 -20.17 -4.32
CA GLY A 805 7.72 -18.95 -3.59
C GLY A 805 9.14 -18.90 -3.05
N ALA A 806 9.88 -20.00 -3.04
CA ALA A 806 11.22 -20.06 -2.48
C ALA A 806 12.29 -20.08 -3.56
N TYR A 807 13.19 -19.08 -3.56
CA TYR A 807 14.31 -18.93 -4.51
C TYR A 807 13.85 -18.86 -5.97
N THR A 808 12.76 -18.15 -6.21
CA THR A 808 12.19 -17.88 -7.52
C THR A 808 12.34 -16.39 -7.83
N LEU A 809 11.50 -15.55 -7.23
CA LEU A 809 11.53 -14.09 -7.39
C LEU A 809 12.90 -13.47 -7.07
N SER A 810 13.58 -13.95 -6.03
CA SER A 810 14.82 -13.34 -5.52
C SER A 810 16.00 -13.40 -6.50
N THR A 811 15.91 -14.26 -7.51
CA THR A 811 16.93 -14.53 -8.53
C THR A 811 16.41 -14.32 -9.96
N ALA A 812 15.15 -13.89 -10.10
CA ALA A 812 14.53 -13.62 -11.39
C ALA A 812 15.15 -12.39 -12.07
N THR A 813 15.32 -12.46 -13.39
CA THR A 813 15.86 -11.39 -14.22
C THR A 813 14.86 -11.02 -15.31
N THR A 814 15.11 -9.88 -15.99
CA THR A 814 14.31 -9.44 -17.15
C THR A 814 15.04 -9.68 -18.46
N PHE A 815 15.77 -10.80 -18.56
CA PHE A 815 16.50 -11.18 -19.76
C PHE A 815 15.58 -11.27 -20.98
N ASN A 816 16.06 -10.84 -22.14
CA ASN A 816 15.26 -10.60 -23.36
C ASN A 816 14.09 -9.59 -23.23
N GLY A 817 13.99 -8.85 -22.13
CA GLY A 817 12.99 -7.80 -21.93
C GLY A 817 11.63 -8.28 -21.42
N PHE A 818 11.51 -9.58 -21.08
CA PHE A 818 10.31 -10.11 -20.43
C PHE A 818 10.20 -9.57 -19.00
N LYS A 819 9.03 -9.04 -18.66
CA LYS A 819 8.76 -8.46 -17.34
C LYS A 819 8.42 -9.56 -16.34
N ASN A 820 8.75 -9.33 -15.08
CA ASN A 820 8.29 -10.21 -14.01
C ASN A 820 6.74 -10.21 -13.95
N PRO A 821 6.12 -11.39 -13.74
CA PRO A 821 4.67 -11.50 -13.57
C PRO A 821 4.13 -10.63 -12.44
N LYS A 822 2.90 -10.12 -12.60
CA LYS A 822 2.20 -9.40 -11.53
C LYS A 822 1.89 -10.34 -10.37
N ILE A 823 2.17 -9.89 -9.14
CA ILE A 823 1.84 -10.63 -7.90
C ILE A 823 0.48 -10.15 -7.37
N TYR A 824 -0.39 -11.11 -7.12
CA TYR A 824 -1.72 -10.94 -6.56
C TYR A 824 -1.75 -11.43 -5.11
N TYR A 825 -1.83 -10.49 -4.17
CA TYR A 825 -1.80 -10.78 -2.74
C TYR A 825 -3.19 -11.01 -2.18
N PHE A 826 -3.33 -12.00 -1.29
CA PHE A 826 -4.58 -12.23 -0.59
C PHE A 826 -4.42 -12.88 0.78
N ILE A 827 -5.46 -12.73 1.61
CA ILE A 827 -5.56 -13.28 2.96
C ILE A 827 -7.03 -13.57 3.29
N ASP A 828 -7.27 -14.52 4.17
CA ASP A 828 -8.58 -14.74 4.79
C ASP A 828 -8.78 -13.86 6.04
N GLU A 829 -10.01 -13.40 6.24
CA GLU A 829 -10.35 -12.47 7.31
C GLU A 829 -10.09 -13.03 8.71
N LYS A 830 -10.17 -14.36 8.87
CA LYS A 830 -9.86 -15.02 10.16
C LYS A 830 -8.38 -14.95 10.54
N SER A 831 -7.49 -14.69 9.59
CA SER A 831 -6.06 -14.56 9.85
C SER A 831 -5.61 -13.11 10.08
N LEU A 832 -6.48 -12.13 9.84
CA LEU A 832 -6.33 -10.75 10.31
C LEU A 832 -6.64 -10.68 11.82
#